data_AF-A0A4Q2V935-F1
#
_entry.id   AF-A0A4Q2V935-F1
#
_cell.length_a   1.000
_cell.length_b   1.000
_cell.length_c   1.000
_cell.angle_alpha   90.00
_cell.angle_beta   90.00
_cell.angle_gamma   90.00
#
_symmetry.space_group_name_H-M   'P 1'
#
loop_
_entity.id
_entity.type
_entity.pdbx_description
1 polymer ?
#
loop_
_entity_poly.entity_id
_entity_poly.type
_entity_poly.pdbx_seq_one_letter_code
_entity_poly.pdbx_strand_id
1 'polypeptide(L)'
;MQNIVVDNCKTGLTIVGGAGGPMSTGQGIGSLHLTDLRFHYVQVAISTSVMADNSTALLLSNSGFYNVDTIVEDTSKKQVLLKGSKGTINVNTWGFGRVTSANGTTAFHNGANLDSPVRNESLVTGGRKQFFTRRRPKYDDLGFSQILDAKAYRAQGDSKTDDTAVLNHLFSAAANMSAIVYVPFGVYIISDTIEIPVGSRVIGQAWPQIMATGSKFADALKPRVAVRVGLSGQVGVVEIQNMMMTVKGATAGAIMMEWNVHESGQGSAGLWDTHFRVSGTAGTDLTVKDCPKLSGKVSPNCIAASLMLHLTPDSSGYFENVWMWTADHDFDTADQTQVDIYVGRGMLIESKGPTWLWGTSVEHCVLYQYQLSGAQNVVMGLIQTETPYFQSFPEAPAPFTPGAFPNDPSFHNCTKTSKSCAMAWALRIIDSSAVYVLSAGLYSFFNRYDQTCLKSGRHDCQDKLFYAEQSYDVWVQNLVTLGSIEMVSPLNGVPTLSKPNRNGFASSILAWLGGSKNITGQRTFKGYRIHTEKMLNINRFPEACQNALTSLIRYDNYTEEWTTASYHGVLPREVDVESVCDKGYAQTISDWRSAVDTYCGNATWHNGAGAGVLGSFVSQGINETCQTDKTGKYCNNIINKFTVVNSIDKIPTNELCSDCYVGRLKMMQASPFSYYNRNSFFESALKQAVKRYSLSNQPTAAKDSPFPPEPSEPAFYLSEVTYTTKAGDTCDFLATKYSVSSAALFMGNPGIINCTNIVEGVNLCLPLQCKTFTLEKDDSCISVAAVTGLDQGHIRSLNPWVHPLCNNLQDGTETLGRVICITPPGGKYEHDVNTTNSDPAYSEYADKAISPPSGATLADKTIKDCGRWYTVQKGDNCAVFLVQYHISLPLFIQANPSVSEGTCTTDLVPGRTYCVGPTKEAFAAKPQSVPPFHRFGYFAREADTKNRTVLTLTKAEHVKPMSITAC
;
A
#
# COMPACT_ATOMS: atom_id res chain seq x y z
N MET A 1 27.48 6.80 24.26
CA MET A 1 27.73 8.24 24.49
C MET A 1 28.07 8.90 23.16
N GLN A 2 27.62 10.14 22.93
CA GLN A 2 27.77 10.85 21.65
C GLN A 2 28.20 12.30 21.89
N ASN A 3 28.99 12.87 20.96
CA ASN A 3 29.38 14.29 20.91
C ASN A 3 29.99 14.87 22.21
N ILE A 4 30.74 14.04 22.96
CA ILE A 4 31.47 14.49 24.15
C ILE A 4 32.74 15.24 23.74
N VAL A 5 32.98 16.38 24.39
CA VAL A 5 34.25 17.12 24.32
C VAL A 5 34.97 17.01 25.65
N VAL A 6 36.26 16.65 25.62
CA VAL A 6 37.15 16.62 26.80
C VAL A 6 38.37 17.48 26.49
N ASP A 7 38.76 18.34 27.42
CA ASP A 7 39.86 19.28 27.23
C ASP A 7 40.72 19.40 28.51
N ASN A 8 42.03 19.56 28.35
CA ASN A 8 43.02 19.80 29.42
C ASN A 8 42.94 18.84 30.63
N CYS A 9 42.63 17.56 30.40
CA CYS A 9 42.50 16.55 31.44
C CYS A 9 43.72 15.60 31.50
N LYS A 10 44.06 15.08 32.68
CA LYS A 10 45.08 14.02 32.78
C LYS A 10 44.57 12.70 32.18
N THR A 11 43.43 12.22 32.67
CA THR A 11 42.72 11.07 32.10
C THR A 11 41.30 11.52 31.78
N GLY A 12 40.81 11.20 30.58
CA GLY A 12 39.47 11.60 30.15
C GLY A 12 38.37 10.66 30.63
N LEU A 13 38.43 9.38 30.22
CA LEU A 13 37.48 8.34 30.62
C LEU A 13 38.22 7.15 31.23
N THR A 14 37.73 6.66 32.38
CA THR A 14 38.29 5.50 33.08
C THR A 14 37.25 4.39 33.17
N ILE A 15 37.56 3.22 32.61
CA ILE A 15 36.69 2.05 32.49
C ILE A 15 37.21 0.95 33.41
N VAL A 16 36.64 0.84 34.61
CA VAL A 16 37.05 -0.14 35.63
C VAL A 16 36.02 -1.25 35.83
N GLY A 17 36.51 -2.42 36.23
CA GLY A 17 35.70 -3.54 36.69
C GLY A 17 35.36 -3.42 38.17
N GLY A 18 34.35 -4.13 38.64
CA GLY A 18 34.04 -4.23 40.07
C GLY A 18 33.54 -2.94 40.73
N ALA A 19 33.00 -1.98 39.97
CA ALA A 19 32.29 -0.83 40.53
C ALA A 19 31.05 -1.33 41.30
N GLY A 20 31.14 -1.39 42.63
CA GLY A 20 30.15 -2.05 43.47
C GLY A 20 29.74 -1.25 44.71
N GLY A 21 28.44 -1.25 44.98
CA GLY A 21 27.86 -0.94 46.30
C GLY A 21 27.30 -2.21 46.95
N PRO A 22 26.58 -2.10 48.09
CA PRO A 22 26.17 -3.24 48.92
C PRO A 22 25.29 -4.32 48.25
N MET A 23 24.72 -4.05 47.06
CA MET A 23 23.92 -5.01 46.28
C MET A 23 24.53 -5.32 44.90
N SER A 24 25.79 -4.97 44.64
CA SER A 24 26.46 -5.31 43.38
C SER A 24 26.91 -6.77 43.37
N THR A 25 26.68 -7.46 42.26
CA THR A 25 27.22 -8.81 41.99
C THR A 25 28.70 -8.81 41.60
N GLY A 26 29.37 -7.64 41.63
CA GLY A 26 30.73 -7.44 41.12
C GLY A 26 30.81 -7.23 39.61
N GLN A 27 29.69 -7.31 38.90
CA GLN A 27 29.63 -7.09 37.45
C GLN A 27 30.03 -5.65 37.09
N GLY A 28 31.08 -5.51 36.27
CA GLY A 28 31.51 -4.22 35.72
C GLY A 28 30.72 -3.78 34.48
N ILE A 29 31.18 -2.70 33.84
CA ILE A 29 30.61 -2.16 32.60
C ILE A 29 30.49 -3.26 31.54
N GLY A 30 29.27 -3.55 31.07
CA GLY A 30 29.06 -4.59 30.06
C GLY A 30 29.55 -4.18 28.66
N SER A 31 29.14 -3.01 28.19
CA SER A 31 29.59 -2.48 26.90
C SER A 31 29.53 -0.95 26.87
N LEU A 32 30.33 -0.34 25.99
CA LEU A 32 30.40 1.11 25.83
C LEU A 32 30.71 1.48 24.39
N HIS A 33 29.77 2.15 23.71
CA HIS A 33 30.05 2.87 22.47
C HIS A 33 30.22 4.37 22.73
N LEU A 34 31.33 4.90 22.26
CA LEU A 34 31.68 6.32 22.27
C LEU A 34 31.81 6.81 20.83
N THR A 35 30.96 7.75 20.43
CA THR A 35 30.95 8.28 19.05
C THR A 35 31.01 9.80 19.00
N ASP A 36 31.53 10.35 17.90
CA ASP A 36 31.65 11.79 17.65
C ASP A 36 32.46 12.57 18.72
N LEU A 37 33.39 11.89 19.39
CA LEU A 37 34.19 12.46 20.48
C LEU A 37 35.22 13.47 19.99
N ARG A 38 35.56 14.45 20.84
CA ARG A 38 36.64 15.41 20.61
C ARG A 38 37.48 15.58 21.89
N PHE A 39 38.73 15.12 21.86
CA PHE A 39 39.65 15.18 22.99
C PHE A 39 40.82 16.10 22.63
N HIS A 40 41.08 17.11 23.45
CA HIS A 40 42.15 18.09 23.25
C HIS A 40 43.06 18.13 24.49
N TYR A 41 44.38 18.11 24.29
CA TYR A 41 45.36 18.28 25.38
C TYR A 41 45.17 17.28 26.56
N VAL A 42 44.87 16.01 26.25
CA VAL A 42 44.62 14.96 27.26
C VAL A 42 45.78 13.97 27.33
N GLN A 43 46.33 13.68 28.50
CA GLN A 43 47.45 12.71 28.60
C GLN A 43 47.00 11.29 28.21
N VAL A 44 45.90 10.79 28.81
CA VAL A 44 45.29 9.51 28.47
C VAL A 44 43.80 9.74 28.16
N ALA A 45 43.38 9.58 26.90
CA ALA A 45 41.96 9.78 26.57
C ALA A 45 41.08 8.71 27.23
N ILE A 46 41.44 7.43 27.11
CA ILE A 46 40.69 6.30 27.69
C ILE A 46 41.65 5.33 28.39
N SER A 47 41.39 5.06 29.66
CA SER A 47 42.08 4.06 30.46
C SER A 47 41.11 2.93 30.79
N THR A 48 41.47 1.67 30.54
CA THR A 48 40.63 0.50 30.88
C THR A 48 41.39 -0.51 31.75
N SER A 49 40.67 -1.25 32.59
CA SER A 49 41.21 -2.37 33.38
C SER A 49 40.56 -3.72 33.05
N VAL A 50 39.66 -3.77 32.05
CA VAL A 50 38.66 -4.85 31.86
C VAL A 50 38.74 -5.55 30.50
N MET A 51 39.83 -5.37 29.76
CA MET A 51 40.01 -5.96 28.43
C MET A 51 40.24 -7.49 28.49
N ALA A 52 39.20 -8.28 28.27
CA ALA A 52 39.27 -9.74 28.12
C ALA A 52 38.14 -10.26 27.21
N ASP A 53 38.27 -11.48 26.69
CA ASP A 53 37.14 -12.13 26.02
C ASP A 53 36.01 -12.40 27.02
N ASN A 54 34.75 -12.23 26.59
CA ASN A 54 33.54 -12.25 27.42
C ASN A 54 33.54 -11.26 28.62
N SER A 55 34.33 -10.17 28.52
CA SER A 55 34.30 -9.01 29.42
C SER A 55 33.82 -7.76 28.65
N THR A 56 33.91 -6.59 29.28
CA THR A 56 33.56 -5.27 28.73
C THR A 56 33.93 -5.11 27.25
N ALA A 57 32.97 -4.67 26.43
CA ALA A 57 33.23 -4.22 25.07
C ALA A 57 33.40 -2.69 25.00
N LEU A 58 34.34 -2.19 24.18
CA LEU A 58 34.55 -0.76 23.93
C LEU A 58 34.62 -0.48 22.43
N LEU A 59 33.74 0.39 21.93
CA LEU A 59 33.77 0.92 20.57
C LEU A 59 34.06 2.42 20.58
N LEU A 60 35.01 2.85 19.75
CA LEU A 60 35.20 4.24 19.36
C LEU A 60 34.76 4.38 17.91
N SER A 61 33.95 5.38 17.58
CA SER A 61 33.69 5.76 16.18
C SER A 61 33.70 7.27 15.96
N ASN A 62 34.06 7.68 14.73
CA ASN A 62 34.22 9.07 14.28
C ASN A 62 34.80 10.05 15.33
N SER A 63 35.85 9.64 16.01
CA SER A 63 36.41 10.38 17.16
C SER A 63 37.70 11.10 16.80
N GLY A 64 37.97 12.23 17.46
CA GLY A 64 39.13 13.08 17.23
C GLY A 64 39.95 13.31 18.48
N PHE A 65 41.27 13.19 18.34
CA PHE A 65 42.23 13.28 19.44
C PHE A 65 43.36 14.22 19.00
N TYR A 66 43.44 15.40 19.61
CA TYR A 66 44.43 16.43 19.30
C TYR A 66 45.32 16.71 20.50
N ASN A 67 46.64 16.62 20.35
CA ASN A 67 47.58 16.70 21.47
C ASN A 67 47.22 15.71 22.59
N VAL A 68 46.99 14.45 22.22
CA VAL A 68 46.68 13.35 23.15
C VAL A 68 47.86 12.39 23.16
N ASP A 69 48.42 12.04 24.32
CA ASP A 69 49.62 11.17 24.35
C ASP A 69 49.26 9.69 24.15
N THR A 70 48.21 9.21 24.82
CA THR A 70 47.65 7.87 24.69
C THR A 70 46.15 7.95 24.44
N ILE A 71 45.64 7.30 23.38
CA ILE A 71 44.20 7.29 23.11
C ILE A 71 43.50 6.20 23.92
N VAL A 72 44.04 4.97 23.92
CA VAL A 72 43.53 3.86 24.76
C VAL A 72 44.68 3.08 25.38
N GLU A 73 44.62 2.83 26.69
CA GLU A 73 45.50 1.92 27.43
C GLU A 73 44.72 0.86 28.21
N ASP A 74 45.31 -0.32 28.37
CA ASP A 74 44.88 -1.38 29.29
C ASP A 74 45.88 -1.41 30.46
N THR A 75 45.43 -0.88 31.60
CA THR A 75 46.21 -0.73 32.84
C THR A 75 46.47 -2.07 33.54
N SER A 76 45.58 -3.05 33.36
CA SER A 76 45.72 -4.39 33.93
C SER A 76 46.85 -5.16 33.27
N LYS A 77 46.99 -5.06 31.94
CA LYS A 77 48.12 -5.64 31.19
C LYS A 77 49.29 -4.68 30.98
N LYS A 78 49.19 -3.43 31.48
CA LYS A 78 50.19 -2.36 31.35
C LYS A 78 50.61 -2.09 29.90
N GLN A 79 49.63 -2.05 28.98
CA GLN A 79 49.85 -1.92 27.54
C GLN A 79 49.09 -0.72 26.95
N VAL A 80 49.68 -0.06 25.95
CA VAL A 80 48.97 0.92 25.12
C VAL A 80 48.29 0.19 23.98
N LEU A 81 46.97 0.32 23.87
CA LEU A 81 46.14 -0.31 22.83
C LEU A 81 45.99 0.59 21.60
N LEU A 82 45.90 1.90 21.80
CA LEU A 82 45.84 2.88 20.72
C LEU A 82 46.67 4.12 21.09
N LYS A 83 47.74 4.35 20.33
CA LYS A 83 48.71 5.42 20.58
C LYS A 83 48.19 6.78 20.13
N GLY A 84 48.50 7.83 20.90
CA GLY A 84 48.22 9.21 20.53
C GLY A 84 49.35 9.92 19.77
N SER A 85 49.25 11.24 19.63
CA SER A 85 50.29 12.11 19.10
C SER A 85 50.13 13.57 19.54
N LYS A 86 51.17 14.38 19.31
CA LYS A 86 51.14 15.86 19.41
C LYS A 86 50.44 16.54 18.21
N GLY A 87 49.81 15.77 17.32
CA GLY A 87 48.96 16.26 16.23
C GLY A 87 47.51 15.78 16.39
N THR A 88 46.72 15.93 15.33
CA THR A 88 45.35 15.39 15.27
C THR A 88 45.36 13.96 14.76
N ILE A 89 44.84 13.01 15.53
CA ILE A 89 44.50 11.66 15.10
C ILE A 89 42.98 11.54 14.99
N ASN A 90 42.51 11.00 13.87
CA ASN A 90 41.11 10.69 13.64
C ASN A 90 40.91 9.17 13.68
N VAL A 91 39.97 8.71 14.49
CA VAL A 91 39.60 7.30 14.63
C VAL A 91 38.24 7.10 13.99
N ASN A 92 38.20 6.33 12.88
CA ASN A 92 36.97 6.09 12.12
C ASN A 92 36.07 5.07 12.84
N THR A 93 36.54 3.83 13.02
CA THR A 93 35.98 2.85 13.95
C THR A 93 37.11 1.97 14.49
N TRP A 94 37.24 1.88 15.82
CA TRP A 94 38.25 1.06 16.51
C TRP A 94 37.67 0.52 17.82
N GLY A 95 38.00 -0.70 18.23
CA GLY A 95 37.52 -1.22 19.50
C GLY A 95 38.05 -2.58 19.92
N PHE A 96 37.57 -3.04 21.07
CA PHE A 96 37.72 -4.42 21.54
C PHE A 96 36.40 -5.01 22.04
N GLY A 97 36.20 -6.31 21.82
CA GLY A 97 34.93 -7.00 22.04
C GLY A 97 34.60 -7.95 20.89
N ARG A 98 33.49 -8.68 21.01
CA ARG A 98 33.09 -9.69 20.00
C ARG A 98 32.42 -9.02 18.80
N VAL A 99 32.81 -9.37 17.58
CA VAL A 99 32.26 -8.84 16.33
C VAL A 99 31.71 -9.99 15.51
N THR A 100 30.50 -9.82 14.96
CA THR A 100 29.96 -10.70 13.92
C THR A 100 30.25 -10.11 12.55
N SER A 101 31.01 -10.83 11.73
CA SER A 101 31.40 -10.42 10.39
C SER A 101 30.20 -10.38 9.42
N ALA A 102 30.41 -9.79 8.22
CA ALA A 102 29.42 -9.82 7.14
C ALA A 102 29.03 -11.23 6.67
N ASN A 103 29.84 -12.25 7.01
CA ASN A 103 29.60 -13.65 6.70
C ASN A 103 29.01 -14.44 7.89
N GLY A 104 28.58 -13.76 8.96
CA GLY A 104 27.97 -14.38 10.16
C GLY A 104 28.95 -15.00 11.15
N THR A 105 30.27 -15.01 10.86
CA THR A 105 31.28 -15.54 11.80
C THR A 105 31.49 -14.58 12.96
N THR A 106 31.41 -15.07 14.20
CA THR A 106 31.61 -14.25 15.41
C THR A 106 32.93 -14.55 16.09
N ALA A 107 33.76 -13.53 16.33
CA ALA A 107 35.07 -13.66 16.97
C ALA A 107 35.38 -12.46 17.90
N PHE A 108 36.29 -12.64 18.85
CA PHE A 108 36.78 -11.55 19.71
C PHE A 108 37.84 -10.71 18.98
N HIS A 109 37.61 -9.40 18.87
CA HIS A 109 38.58 -8.43 18.37
C HIS A 109 39.33 -7.79 19.54
N ASN A 110 40.66 -7.86 19.50
CA ASN A 110 41.55 -7.45 20.60
C ASN A 110 42.22 -6.09 20.31
N GLY A 111 41.43 -5.01 20.24
CA GLY A 111 41.94 -3.64 20.06
C GLY A 111 42.35 -3.34 18.61
N ALA A 112 41.39 -3.39 17.69
CA ALA A 112 41.64 -3.27 16.25
C ALA A 112 40.73 -2.24 15.56
N ASN A 113 41.17 -1.74 14.40
CA ASN A 113 40.32 -1.02 13.47
C ASN A 113 39.20 -1.95 12.95
N LEU A 114 38.01 -1.40 12.72
CA LEU A 114 36.86 -2.11 12.17
C LEU A 114 36.32 -1.39 10.93
N ASP A 115 35.54 -2.11 10.13
CA ASP A 115 34.72 -1.50 9.08
C ASP A 115 33.87 -0.36 9.66
N SER A 116 33.78 0.74 8.92
CA SER A 116 33.10 1.96 9.35
C SER A 116 31.99 2.33 8.36
N PRO A 117 30.81 2.77 8.84
CA PRO A 117 29.76 3.26 7.94
C PRO A 117 30.20 4.50 7.17
N VAL A 118 29.86 4.55 5.89
CA VAL A 118 29.70 5.82 5.18
C VAL A 118 28.40 6.41 5.69
N ARG A 119 28.47 7.48 6.48
CA ARG A 119 27.29 8.15 7.02
C ARG A 119 26.62 9.01 5.95
N ASN A 120 25.31 8.86 5.77
CA ASN A 120 24.52 9.68 4.85
C ASN A 120 24.58 11.17 5.25
N GLU A 121 24.75 12.06 4.27
CA GLU A 121 24.86 13.52 4.49
C GLU A 121 23.62 14.11 5.19
N SER A 122 22.42 13.57 4.92
CA SER A 122 21.17 14.05 5.55
C SER A 122 21.15 13.86 7.08
N LEU A 123 21.83 12.83 7.59
CA LEU A 123 21.86 12.46 9.01
C LEU A 123 22.95 13.17 9.82
N VAL A 124 23.84 13.91 9.17
CA VAL A 124 25.09 14.38 9.78
C VAL A 124 25.29 15.88 9.64
N THR A 125 26.22 16.40 10.43
CA THR A 125 26.62 17.81 10.44
C THR A 125 28.13 17.97 10.64
N GLY A 126 28.63 19.15 10.24
CA GLY A 126 30.04 19.54 10.31
C GLY A 126 30.97 18.76 9.38
N GLY A 127 32.19 19.28 9.16
CA GLY A 127 33.18 18.69 8.24
C GLY A 127 33.69 17.29 8.64
N ARG A 128 33.27 16.77 9.80
CA ARG A 128 33.55 15.40 10.28
C ARG A 128 32.36 14.45 10.18
N LYS A 129 31.22 14.86 9.62
CA LYS A 129 30.01 14.01 9.50
C LYS A 129 29.59 13.42 10.86
N GLN A 130 29.54 14.28 11.87
CA GLN A 130 29.01 13.92 13.19
C GLN A 130 27.51 13.69 13.06
N PHE A 131 26.95 12.66 13.70
CA PHE A 131 25.49 12.50 13.63
C PHE A 131 24.82 13.72 14.27
N PHE A 132 23.84 14.30 13.56
CA PHE A 132 23.22 15.54 13.97
C PHE A 132 22.52 15.37 15.33
N THR A 133 22.75 16.33 16.24
CA THR A 133 22.06 16.43 17.53
C THR A 133 21.54 17.83 17.78
N ARG A 134 20.33 17.89 18.33
CA ARG A 134 19.57 19.10 18.67
C ARG A 134 18.98 18.93 20.07
N ARG A 135 19.50 19.71 21.03
CA ARG A 135 18.92 19.77 22.38
C ARG A 135 17.51 20.35 22.33
N ARG A 136 16.68 19.92 23.29
CA ARG A 136 15.35 20.46 23.56
C ARG A 136 15.27 21.99 23.43
N PRO A 137 14.39 22.54 22.56
CA PRO A 137 14.20 23.98 22.41
C PRO A 137 13.81 24.68 23.71
N LYS A 138 14.45 25.82 23.99
CA LYS A 138 14.14 26.64 25.18
C LYS A 138 13.24 27.83 24.89
N TYR A 139 13.31 28.36 23.67
CA TYR A 139 12.61 29.59 23.25
C TYR A 139 12.98 30.83 24.09
N ASP A 140 14.24 30.90 24.55
CA ASP A 140 14.81 32.01 25.34
C ASP A 140 14.74 33.38 24.59
N ASP A 141 14.49 33.33 23.28
CA ASP A 141 14.43 34.44 22.32
C ASP A 141 13.01 34.90 21.95
N LEU A 142 11.96 34.22 22.42
CA LEU A 142 10.55 34.54 22.12
C LEU A 142 9.85 35.28 23.27
N GLY A 143 9.04 36.27 22.92
CA GLY A 143 8.33 37.12 23.88
C GLY A 143 7.04 36.46 24.40
N PHE A 144 6.64 36.77 25.65
CA PHE A 144 5.42 36.23 26.27
C PHE A 144 4.13 36.42 25.44
N SER A 145 4.04 37.47 24.63
CA SER A 145 2.91 37.72 23.73
C SER A 145 2.77 36.70 22.57
N GLN A 146 3.74 35.79 22.42
CA GLN A 146 3.75 34.71 21.42
C GLN A 146 3.39 33.35 22.04
N ILE A 147 2.83 33.32 23.25
CA ILE A 147 2.42 32.09 23.95
C ILE A 147 0.90 32.07 24.13
N LEU A 148 0.26 30.99 23.68
CA LEU A 148 -1.16 30.69 23.91
C LEU A 148 -1.29 29.58 24.96
N ASP A 149 -1.80 29.93 26.14
CA ASP A 149 -2.08 28.99 27.23
C ASP A 149 -3.39 28.21 26.95
N ALA A 150 -3.33 26.88 26.99
CA ALA A 150 -4.46 26.02 26.66
C ALA A 150 -5.67 26.19 27.59
N LYS A 151 -5.45 26.46 28.89
CA LYS A 151 -6.54 26.65 29.86
C LYS A 151 -7.15 28.05 29.74
N ALA A 152 -6.35 29.07 29.45
CA ALA A 152 -6.86 30.38 29.02
C ALA A 152 -7.70 30.26 27.73
N TYR A 153 -7.31 29.35 26.82
CA TYR A 153 -8.04 29.00 25.61
C TYR A 153 -9.26 28.07 25.83
N ARG A 154 -9.62 27.76 27.08
CA ARG A 154 -10.77 26.94 27.53
C ARG A 154 -10.63 25.41 27.48
N ALA A 155 -9.46 24.86 27.17
CA ALA A 155 -9.20 23.44 27.44
C ALA A 155 -9.18 23.20 28.96
N GLN A 156 -9.89 22.20 29.47
CA GLN A 156 -10.02 22.00 30.92
C GLN A 156 -8.85 21.23 31.51
N GLY A 157 -8.44 20.13 30.86
CA GLY A 157 -7.42 19.22 31.39
C GLY A 157 -7.83 18.56 32.70
N ASP A 158 -9.13 18.28 32.88
CA ASP A 158 -9.77 17.87 34.13
C ASP A 158 -10.06 16.35 34.23
N SER A 159 -9.58 15.54 33.28
CA SER A 159 -9.85 14.10 33.08
C SER A 159 -11.31 13.72 32.72
N LYS A 160 -12.16 14.69 32.37
CA LYS A 160 -13.60 14.46 32.15
C LYS A 160 -14.16 15.18 30.92
N THR A 161 -13.79 16.44 30.74
CA THR A 161 -14.26 17.28 29.64
C THR A 161 -13.53 16.89 28.36
N ASP A 162 -14.29 16.73 27.27
CA ASP A 162 -13.74 16.49 25.95
C ASP A 162 -13.11 17.78 25.41
N ASP A 163 -11.78 17.82 25.41
CA ASP A 163 -10.97 18.94 24.99
C ASP A 163 -10.61 18.89 23.48
N THR A 164 -11.09 17.89 22.72
CA THR A 164 -10.69 17.66 21.31
C THR A 164 -10.88 18.90 20.43
N ALA A 165 -12.07 19.51 20.46
CA ALA A 165 -12.41 20.62 19.57
C ALA A 165 -11.62 21.90 19.90
N VAL A 166 -11.40 22.17 21.19
CA VAL A 166 -10.67 23.35 21.65
C VAL A 166 -9.16 23.21 21.42
N LEU A 167 -8.59 22.03 21.62
CA LEU A 167 -7.20 21.73 21.28
C LEU A 167 -6.94 21.85 19.77
N ASN A 168 -7.82 21.30 18.93
CA ASN A 168 -7.72 21.45 17.46
C ASN A 168 -7.74 22.92 17.01
N HIS A 169 -8.64 23.73 17.57
CA HIS A 169 -8.67 25.16 17.28
C HIS A 169 -7.40 25.87 17.79
N LEU A 170 -6.92 25.53 18.99
CA LEU A 170 -5.73 26.12 19.59
C LEU A 170 -4.46 25.83 18.77
N PHE A 171 -4.19 24.58 18.39
CA PHE A 171 -3.02 24.23 17.58
C PHE A 171 -3.06 24.89 16.20
N SER A 172 -4.23 24.93 15.56
CA SER A 172 -4.44 25.62 14.27
C SER A 172 -4.20 27.13 14.35
N ALA A 173 -4.79 27.79 15.35
CA ALA A 173 -4.59 29.23 15.58
C ALA A 173 -3.13 29.56 15.90
N ALA A 174 -2.48 28.76 16.76
CA ALA A 174 -1.09 28.96 17.14
C ALA A 174 -0.13 28.80 15.94
N ALA A 175 -0.29 27.73 15.15
CA ALA A 175 0.54 27.48 13.97
C ALA A 175 0.44 28.63 12.96
N ASN A 176 -0.79 29.09 12.66
CA ASN A 176 -1.02 30.22 11.76
C ASN A 176 -0.41 31.55 12.26
N MET A 177 -0.32 31.73 13.58
CA MET A 177 0.30 32.90 14.21
C MET A 177 1.82 32.73 14.47
N SER A 178 2.41 31.57 14.14
CA SER A 178 3.77 31.17 14.59
C SER A 178 3.99 31.24 16.11
N ALA A 179 2.90 31.09 16.88
CA ALA A 179 2.90 31.13 18.34
C ALA A 179 3.19 29.76 18.97
N ILE A 180 3.64 29.78 20.22
CA ILE A 180 3.84 28.59 21.06
C ILE A 180 2.52 28.26 21.77
N VAL A 181 2.09 27.01 21.72
CA VAL A 181 1.06 26.48 22.63
C VAL A 181 1.72 26.05 23.93
N TYR A 182 1.33 26.67 25.05
CA TYR A 182 1.66 26.18 26.38
C TYR A 182 0.49 25.35 26.91
N VAL A 183 0.77 24.12 27.34
CA VAL A 183 -0.22 23.19 27.88
C VAL A 183 0.03 23.03 29.39
N PRO A 184 -0.76 23.68 30.27
CA PRO A 184 -0.62 23.51 31.71
C PRO A 184 -0.89 22.06 32.15
N PHE A 185 -0.40 21.68 33.32
CA PHE A 185 -0.57 20.32 33.85
C PHE A 185 -2.05 19.95 33.97
N GLY A 186 -2.39 18.75 33.51
CA GLY A 186 -3.77 18.25 33.43
C GLY A 186 -3.87 17.00 32.57
N VAL A 187 -5.07 16.43 32.52
CA VAL A 187 -5.43 15.28 31.68
C VAL A 187 -6.53 15.74 30.74
N TYR A 188 -6.18 15.94 29.47
CA TYR A 188 -7.05 16.45 28.42
C TYR A 188 -7.65 15.25 27.69
N ILE A 189 -8.94 15.00 27.88
CA ILE A 189 -9.63 13.89 27.22
C ILE A 189 -9.85 14.26 25.75
N ILE A 190 -9.56 13.32 24.84
CA ILE A 190 -9.95 13.45 23.43
C ILE A 190 -10.84 12.27 23.00
N SER A 191 -11.91 12.58 22.27
CA SER A 191 -12.84 11.59 21.69
C SER A 191 -12.70 11.45 20.17
N ASP A 192 -11.86 12.26 19.55
CA ASP A 192 -11.48 12.19 18.15
C ASP A 192 -10.02 12.66 17.95
N THR A 193 -9.51 12.54 16.73
CA THR A 193 -8.16 12.98 16.34
C THR A 193 -7.92 14.46 16.69
N ILE A 194 -6.80 14.74 17.36
CA ILE A 194 -6.22 16.08 17.39
C ILE A 194 -5.17 16.20 16.28
N GLU A 195 -5.26 17.30 15.55
CA GLU A 195 -4.34 17.71 14.50
C GLU A 195 -3.33 18.69 15.09
N ILE A 196 -2.04 18.44 14.87
CA ILE A 196 -0.94 19.35 15.16
C ILE A 196 -0.36 19.79 13.81
N PRO A 197 -0.77 20.97 13.29
CA PRO A 197 -0.37 21.42 11.97
C PRO A 197 1.13 21.73 11.87
N VAL A 198 1.64 21.73 10.64
CA VAL A 198 2.97 22.26 10.36
C VAL A 198 3.03 23.75 10.75
N GLY A 199 4.09 24.13 11.47
CA GLY A 199 4.26 25.42 12.13
C GLY A 199 4.02 25.38 13.65
N SER A 200 3.44 24.31 14.19
CA SER A 200 3.17 24.18 15.63
C SER A 200 4.44 24.08 16.50
N ARG A 201 4.41 24.81 17.62
CA ARG A 201 5.35 24.66 18.74
C ARG A 201 4.54 24.41 20.01
N VAL A 202 4.83 23.35 20.74
CA VAL A 202 4.02 22.89 21.88
C VAL A 202 4.93 22.58 23.08
N ILE A 203 4.61 23.16 24.24
CA ILE A 203 5.33 22.96 25.50
C ILE A 203 4.36 22.53 26.58
N GLY A 204 4.55 21.34 27.14
CA GLY A 204 3.82 20.90 28.32
C GLY A 204 4.45 21.35 29.64
N GLN A 205 3.61 21.61 30.64
CA GLN A 205 4.04 21.83 32.02
C GLN A 205 4.32 20.49 32.72
N ALA A 206 5.60 20.11 32.78
CA ALA A 206 6.07 18.78 33.19
C ALA A 206 5.61 17.66 32.23
N TRP A 207 4.41 17.10 32.42
CA TRP A 207 3.79 16.12 31.53
C TRP A 207 2.24 16.19 31.59
N PRO A 208 1.60 17.22 31.02
CA PRO A 208 0.19 17.15 30.65
C PRO A 208 -0.08 15.95 29.73
N GLN A 209 -1.22 15.30 29.94
CA GLN A 209 -1.61 14.09 29.24
C GLN A 209 -2.68 14.39 28.19
N ILE A 210 -2.46 14.00 26.93
CA ILE A 210 -3.51 13.79 25.94
C ILE A 210 -4.00 12.35 26.12
N MET A 211 -5.28 12.18 26.47
CA MET A 211 -5.87 10.89 26.85
C MET A 211 -7.01 10.54 25.90
N ALA A 212 -6.76 9.63 24.96
CA ALA A 212 -7.75 9.21 23.97
C ALA A 212 -8.76 8.21 24.55
N THR A 213 -10.05 8.37 24.22
CA THR A 213 -11.11 7.47 24.69
C THR A 213 -12.33 7.47 23.77
N GLY A 214 -13.24 6.51 23.98
CA GLY A 214 -14.51 6.43 23.26
C GLY A 214 -14.49 5.60 21.98
N SER A 215 -15.67 5.47 21.38
CA SER A 215 -15.94 4.47 20.32
C SER A 215 -15.14 4.66 19.03
N LYS A 216 -14.68 5.88 18.72
CA LYS A 216 -13.86 6.16 17.53
C LYS A 216 -12.48 5.49 17.57
N PHE A 217 -12.02 5.08 18.75
CA PHE A 217 -10.74 4.39 18.97
C PHE A 217 -10.91 2.92 19.40
N ALA A 218 -12.14 2.38 19.43
CA ALA A 218 -12.39 1.06 20.03
C ALA A 218 -12.16 -0.13 19.08
N ASP A 219 -12.09 0.08 17.76
CA ASP A 219 -12.06 -1.00 16.76
C ASP A 219 -10.64 -1.22 16.20
N ALA A 220 -9.98 -2.31 16.61
CA ALA A 220 -8.66 -2.71 16.12
C ALA A 220 -8.63 -3.11 14.63
N LEU A 221 -9.80 -3.32 13.99
CA LEU A 221 -9.90 -3.54 12.55
C LEU A 221 -10.06 -2.23 11.77
N LYS A 222 -10.33 -1.12 12.45
CA LYS A 222 -10.45 0.23 11.88
C LYS A 222 -9.64 1.20 12.74
N PRO A 223 -8.31 1.03 12.77
CA PRO A 223 -7.47 1.86 13.62
C PRO A 223 -7.60 3.35 13.25
N ARG A 224 -7.52 4.22 14.25
CA ARG A 224 -7.71 5.66 14.12
C ARG A 224 -6.66 6.43 14.91
N VAL A 225 -6.10 7.44 14.28
CA VAL A 225 -5.12 8.36 14.87
C VAL A 225 -5.73 9.18 15.99
N ALA A 226 -5.11 9.15 17.16
CA ALA A 226 -5.41 10.03 18.28
C ALA A 226 -4.71 11.39 18.13
N VAL A 227 -3.42 11.40 17.78
CA VAL A 227 -2.64 12.63 17.53
C VAL A 227 -2.00 12.57 16.13
N ARG A 228 -2.43 13.42 15.20
CA ARG A 228 -1.84 13.54 13.86
C ARG A 228 -0.90 14.73 13.80
N VAL A 229 0.34 14.51 13.36
CA VAL A 229 1.37 15.57 13.25
C VAL A 229 1.70 15.85 11.79
N GLY A 230 1.12 16.93 11.28
CA GLY A 230 1.11 17.26 9.86
C GLY A 230 0.29 16.28 9.00
N LEU A 231 0.13 16.63 7.72
CA LEU A 231 -0.41 15.73 6.69
C LEU A 231 0.71 15.22 5.78
N SER A 232 0.49 14.10 5.10
CA SER A 232 1.49 13.52 4.18
C SER A 232 1.95 14.54 3.12
N GLY A 233 3.26 14.56 2.84
CA GLY A 233 3.90 15.49 1.92
C GLY A 233 4.07 16.93 2.44
N GLN A 234 3.64 17.26 3.66
CA GLN A 234 3.87 18.59 4.23
C GLN A 234 5.29 18.73 4.81
N VAL A 235 5.95 19.84 4.48
CA VAL A 235 7.33 20.15 4.91
C VAL A 235 7.31 21.40 5.81
N GLY A 236 7.99 21.38 6.95
CA GLY A 236 8.08 22.57 7.82
C GLY A 236 8.73 22.34 9.18
N VAL A 237 8.19 23.03 10.19
CA VAL A 237 8.65 22.99 11.58
C VAL A 237 7.54 22.39 12.43
N VAL A 238 7.83 21.40 13.27
CA VAL A 238 6.95 20.98 14.37
C VAL A 238 7.80 20.63 15.58
N GLU A 239 7.54 21.29 16.71
CA GLU A 239 8.36 21.14 17.91
C GLU A 239 7.44 20.82 19.09
N ILE A 240 7.43 19.57 19.56
CA ILE A 240 6.59 19.14 20.69
C ILE A 240 7.51 18.72 21.84
N GLN A 241 7.28 19.28 23.03
CA GLN A 241 8.06 18.91 24.21
C GLN A 241 7.25 18.79 25.50
N ASN A 242 7.73 17.93 26.40
CA ASN A 242 7.17 17.75 27.74
C ASN A 242 5.68 17.33 27.74
N MET A 243 5.27 16.53 26.77
CA MET A 243 3.89 16.01 26.64
C MET A 243 3.82 14.51 26.98
N MET A 244 2.65 14.02 27.39
CA MET A 244 2.41 12.58 27.53
C MET A 244 1.17 12.15 26.74
N MET A 245 1.28 11.03 26.01
CA MET A 245 0.19 10.43 25.25
C MET A 245 -0.29 9.17 25.99
N THR A 246 -1.60 9.05 26.22
CA THR A 246 -2.20 7.92 26.94
C THR A 246 -3.63 7.65 26.44
N VAL A 247 -4.28 6.64 27.01
CA VAL A 247 -5.65 6.26 26.69
C VAL A 247 -6.47 6.04 27.95
N LYS A 248 -7.79 5.97 27.78
CA LYS A 248 -8.71 5.54 28.81
C LYS A 248 -9.66 4.46 28.31
N GLY A 249 -9.60 3.29 28.95
CA GLY A 249 -10.42 2.11 28.66
C GLY A 249 -10.11 1.42 27.33
N ALA A 250 -11.09 0.67 26.84
CA ALA A 250 -11.01 -0.21 25.67
C ALA A 250 -10.84 0.57 24.35
N THR A 251 -9.59 0.88 23.99
CA THR A 251 -9.21 1.74 22.86
C THR A 251 -8.34 0.98 21.86
N ALA A 252 -8.72 -0.26 21.58
CA ALA A 252 -7.96 -1.22 20.78
C ALA A 252 -7.54 -0.73 19.38
N GLY A 253 -8.28 0.22 18.79
CA GLY A 253 -8.00 0.86 17.51
C GLY A 253 -7.14 2.13 17.59
N ALA A 254 -6.74 2.62 18.76
CA ALA A 254 -5.95 3.84 18.85
C ALA A 254 -4.57 3.68 18.17
N ILE A 255 -4.26 4.60 17.25
CA ILE A 255 -2.88 4.93 16.86
C ILE A 255 -2.51 6.16 17.67
N MET A 256 -1.62 6.03 18.66
CA MET A 256 -1.42 7.11 19.65
C MET A 256 -0.87 8.38 19.00
N MET A 257 0.08 8.23 18.06
CA MET A 257 0.54 9.31 17.20
C MET A 257 0.88 8.82 15.78
N GLU A 258 0.44 9.59 14.79
CA GLU A 258 0.86 9.49 13.40
C GLU A 258 1.71 10.72 13.06
N TRP A 259 2.92 10.50 12.54
CA TRP A 259 3.89 11.53 12.25
C TRP A 259 4.13 11.57 10.74
N ASN A 260 3.61 12.62 10.09
CA ASN A 260 3.64 12.81 8.64
C ASN A 260 4.57 13.91 8.17
N VAL A 261 4.84 14.90 9.01
CA VAL A 261 5.64 16.07 8.65
C VAL A 261 7.08 15.67 8.26
N HIS A 262 7.57 16.28 7.19
CA HIS A 262 8.99 16.33 6.86
C HIS A 262 9.61 17.62 7.40
N GLU A 263 10.85 17.55 7.86
CA GLU A 263 11.59 18.74 8.33
C GLU A 263 11.87 19.72 7.18
N SER A 264 11.83 21.02 7.48
CA SER A 264 12.28 22.10 6.57
C SER A 264 13.78 22.41 6.70
N GLY A 265 14.41 21.86 7.72
CA GLY A 265 15.85 21.87 8.00
C GLY A 265 16.17 20.94 9.17
N GLN A 266 17.42 20.52 9.33
CA GLN A 266 17.82 19.45 10.27
C GLN A 266 17.26 19.65 11.68
N GLY A 267 16.47 18.68 12.13
CA GLY A 267 15.82 18.63 13.44
C GLY A 267 14.71 19.65 13.68
N SER A 268 14.19 20.31 12.63
CA SER A 268 13.07 21.27 12.77
C SER A 268 11.72 20.61 12.99
N ALA A 269 11.59 19.30 12.72
CA ALA A 269 10.47 18.48 13.11
C ALA A 269 10.94 17.48 14.19
N GLY A 270 10.38 17.51 15.40
CA GLY A 270 10.81 16.59 16.46
C GLY A 270 10.03 16.58 17.79
N LEU A 271 10.36 15.57 18.59
CA LEU A 271 9.87 15.32 19.95
C LEU A 271 11.01 15.37 20.97
N TRP A 272 10.79 16.06 22.10
CA TRP A 272 11.71 16.06 23.26
C TRP A 272 10.95 15.81 24.57
N ASP A 273 11.48 14.96 25.45
CA ASP A 273 10.86 14.61 26.74
C ASP A 273 9.35 14.29 26.62
N THR A 274 8.96 13.68 25.48
CA THR A 274 7.57 13.40 25.14
C THR A 274 7.38 11.90 25.11
N HIS A 275 6.42 11.41 25.89
CA HIS A 275 6.32 9.99 26.21
C HIS A 275 4.93 9.43 25.90
N PHE A 276 4.86 8.13 25.67
CA PHE A 276 3.63 7.37 25.48
C PHE A 276 3.54 6.41 26.65
N ARG A 277 2.54 6.59 27.51
CA ARG A 277 2.34 5.78 28.71
C ARG A 277 0.95 5.18 28.64
N VAL A 278 0.84 4.00 28.04
CA VAL A 278 -0.44 3.31 27.84
C VAL A 278 -0.73 2.47 29.08
N SER A 279 -1.79 2.84 29.81
CA SER A 279 -2.16 2.27 31.11
C SER A 279 -1.16 2.58 32.26
N GLY A 280 -1.26 1.85 33.37
CA GLY A 280 -0.35 1.85 34.52
C GLY A 280 -0.61 2.92 35.56
N THR A 281 -1.69 3.71 35.43
CA THR A 281 -2.02 4.80 36.37
C THR A 281 -3.53 5.04 36.53
N ALA A 282 -3.90 5.70 37.62
CA ALA A 282 -5.26 6.07 37.96
C ALA A 282 -5.93 6.92 36.87
N GLY A 283 -7.22 6.68 36.64
CA GLY A 283 -8.03 7.39 35.64
C GLY A 283 -7.96 6.82 34.22
N THR A 284 -7.07 5.86 33.96
CA THR A 284 -6.97 5.15 32.66
C THR A 284 -8.01 4.03 32.47
N ASP A 285 -8.74 3.63 33.51
CA ASP A 285 -9.64 2.46 33.53
C ASP A 285 -8.98 1.14 33.04
N LEU A 286 -7.66 1.05 33.22
CA LEU A 286 -6.78 -0.05 32.80
C LEU A 286 -5.83 -0.50 33.94
N THR A 287 -6.18 -0.21 35.18
CA THR A 287 -5.36 -0.44 36.38
C THR A 287 -5.26 -1.93 36.75
N VAL A 288 -4.52 -2.30 37.81
CA VAL A 288 -4.47 -3.68 38.32
C VAL A 288 -5.85 -4.25 38.65
N LYS A 289 -6.81 -3.39 39.01
CA LYS A 289 -8.20 -3.74 39.26
C LYS A 289 -8.93 -4.20 37.98
N ASP A 290 -8.56 -3.62 36.84
CA ASP A 290 -9.24 -3.78 35.56
C ASP A 290 -8.54 -4.85 34.70
N CYS A 291 -7.21 -4.93 34.78
CA CYS A 291 -6.32 -5.74 33.95
C CYS A 291 -5.30 -6.56 34.78
N PRO A 292 -5.73 -7.39 35.74
CA PRO A 292 -4.84 -8.18 36.58
C PRO A 292 -4.10 -9.26 35.76
N LYS A 293 -2.81 -9.45 36.05
CA LYS A 293 -1.99 -10.48 35.39
C LYS A 293 -2.53 -11.90 35.57
N LEU A 294 -2.18 -12.79 34.63
CA LEU A 294 -2.44 -14.24 34.71
C LEU A 294 -3.94 -14.59 34.81
N SER A 295 -4.83 -13.70 34.35
CA SER A 295 -6.29 -13.87 34.35
C SER A 295 -6.81 -15.06 33.51
N GLY A 296 -5.94 -15.70 32.73
CA GLY A 296 -6.22 -16.93 31.98
C GLY A 296 -6.94 -16.71 30.64
N LYS A 297 -7.28 -15.47 30.30
CA LYS A 297 -7.89 -15.05 29.02
C LYS A 297 -7.55 -13.60 28.73
N VAL A 298 -7.52 -13.21 27.46
CA VAL A 298 -7.47 -11.79 27.10
C VAL A 298 -8.80 -11.13 27.51
N SER A 299 -8.71 -10.04 28.26
CA SER A 299 -9.85 -9.15 28.50
C SER A 299 -9.93 -8.11 27.37
N PRO A 300 -11.04 -8.02 26.62
CA PRO A 300 -11.21 -6.99 25.57
C PRO A 300 -11.04 -5.57 26.11
N ASN A 301 -11.38 -5.34 27.39
CA ASN A 301 -11.23 -4.04 28.02
C ASN A 301 -9.77 -3.61 28.21
N CYS A 302 -8.83 -4.56 28.20
CA CYS A 302 -7.40 -4.33 28.39
C CYS A 302 -6.63 -4.18 27.06
N ILE A 303 -7.34 -4.20 25.92
CA ILE A 303 -6.76 -3.94 24.60
C ILE A 303 -6.78 -2.44 24.38
N ALA A 304 -5.60 -1.81 24.48
CA ALA A 304 -5.45 -0.39 24.77
C ALA A 304 -4.96 0.46 23.59
N ALA A 305 -4.25 -0.13 22.61
CA ALA A 305 -3.89 0.57 21.37
C ALA A 305 -3.48 -0.40 20.26
N SER A 306 -3.63 0.01 19.00
CA SER A 306 -3.16 -0.72 17.82
C SER A 306 -1.69 -0.45 17.50
N LEU A 307 -1.24 0.80 17.69
CA LEU A 307 0.11 1.29 17.42
C LEU A 307 0.42 2.52 18.28
N MET A 308 1.65 2.66 18.79
CA MET A 308 2.03 3.87 19.54
C MET A 308 2.52 5.01 18.65
N LEU A 309 3.51 4.77 17.78
CA LEU A 309 4.01 5.83 16.89
C LEU A 309 4.24 5.30 15.47
N HIS A 310 3.68 6.00 14.48
CA HIS A 310 3.88 5.74 13.06
C HIS A 310 4.66 6.90 12.43
N LEU A 311 5.85 6.66 11.91
CA LEU A 311 6.58 7.60 11.04
C LEU A 311 6.28 7.18 9.60
N THR A 312 5.38 7.91 8.93
CA THR A 312 4.89 7.56 7.59
C THR A 312 5.97 7.79 6.51
N PRO A 313 5.83 7.25 5.28
CA PRO A 313 6.92 7.20 4.31
C PRO A 313 7.60 8.53 3.98
N ASP A 314 6.81 9.60 3.82
CA ASP A 314 7.29 10.93 3.43
C ASP A 314 7.71 11.80 4.62
N SER A 315 7.61 11.27 5.85
CA SER A 315 7.98 12.00 7.07
C SER A 315 9.48 11.98 7.37
N SER A 316 9.93 12.90 8.22
CA SER A 316 11.27 12.92 8.81
C SER A 316 11.17 13.42 10.26
N GLY A 317 12.15 13.14 11.13
CA GLY A 317 12.04 13.65 12.50
C GLY A 317 13.18 13.36 13.46
N TYR A 318 13.28 14.23 14.47
CA TYR A 318 14.24 14.16 15.56
C TYR A 318 13.54 13.80 16.89
N PHE A 319 13.89 12.67 17.48
CA PHE A 319 13.22 12.15 18.68
C PHE A 319 14.27 11.94 19.77
N GLU A 320 14.22 12.72 20.86
CA GLU A 320 15.19 12.67 21.96
C GLU A 320 14.48 12.52 23.30
N ASN A 321 14.89 11.50 24.08
CA ASN A 321 14.21 11.10 25.31
C ASN A 321 12.70 10.84 25.09
N VAL A 322 12.39 9.91 24.18
CA VAL A 322 11.03 9.43 23.91
C VAL A 322 10.89 8.01 24.44
N TRP A 323 9.95 7.83 25.37
CA TRP A 323 9.67 6.54 26.01
C TRP A 323 8.26 6.10 25.64
N MET A 324 8.11 4.86 25.20
CA MET A 324 6.90 4.28 24.65
C MET A 324 6.60 2.98 25.39
N TRP A 325 5.83 3.09 26.46
CA TRP A 325 5.64 2.05 27.46
C TRP A 325 4.19 1.59 27.49
N THR A 326 4.00 0.29 27.25
CA THR A 326 2.76 -0.41 27.60
C THR A 326 2.92 -0.89 29.03
N ALA A 327 2.00 -0.54 29.92
CA ALA A 327 2.20 -0.84 31.34
C ALA A 327 2.39 -2.33 31.61
N ASP A 328 3.55 -2.69 32.15
CA ASP A 328 3.84 -4.01 32.71
C ASP A 328 3.43 -4.11 34.19
N HIS A 329 3.28 -2.95 34.85
CA HIS A 329 2.82 -2.81 36.24
C HIS A 329 2.01 -1.53 36.48
N ASP A 330 1.23 -1.53 37.56
CA ASP A 330 0.45 -0.38 38.03
C ASP A 330 1.31 0.51 38.94
N PHE A 331 1.75 1.65 38.39
CA PHE A 331 2.67 2.60 39.00
C PHE A 331 2.10 3.29 40.24
N ASP A 332 0.76 3.44 40.32
CA ASP A 332 0.09 4.10 41.44
C ASP A 332 -0.18 3.14 42.62
N THR A 333 0.23 1.87 42.51
CA THR A 333 0.19 0.90 43.62
C THR A 333 1.52 0.85 44.37
N ALA A 334 1.47 0.78 45.71
CA ALA A 334 2.67 0.74 46.56
C ALA A 334 3.59 -0.46 46.25
N ASP A 335 3.00 -1.60 45.84
CA ASP A 335 3.73 -2.83 45.50
C ASP A 335 4.13 -2.91 44.01
N GLN A 336 3.82 -1.89 43.19
CA GLN A 336 4.00 -1.88 41.73
C GLN A 336 3.47 -3.18 41.08
N THR A 337 2.19 -3.45 41.28
CA THR A 337 1.60 -4.75 40.93
C THR A 337 1.51 -4.92 39.42
N GLN A 338 2.08 -6.01 38.90
CA GLN A 338 2.10 -6.34 37.47
C GLN A 338 0.70 -6.54 36.84
N VAL A 339 0.54 -6.08 35.59
CA VAL A 339 -0.74 -6.05 34.84
C VAL A 339 -0.63 -6.66 33.43
N ASP A 340 -1.76 -7.10 32.87
CA ASP A 340 -1.88 -7.63 31.49
C ASP A 340 -2.51 -6.56 30.57
N ILE A 341 -1.69 -5.71 29.93
CA ILE A 341 -2.15 -4.66 28.97
C ILE A 341 -1.71 -5.00 27.55
N TYR A 342 -2.61 -4.89 26.58
CA TYR A 342 -2.36 -5.27 25.20
C TYR A 342 -2.30 -4.05 24.28
N VAL A 343 -1.08 -3.70 23.86
CA VAL A 343 -0.83 -2.77 22.74
C VAL A 343 -0.22 -3.57 21.59
N GLY A 344 -0.73 -3.38 20.37
CA GLY A 344 -0.29 -4.18 19.23
C GLY A 344 1.17 -3.95 18.87
N ARG A 345 1.53 -2.68 18.66
CA ARG A 345 2.77 -2.27 18.00
C ARG A 345 3.37 -1.05 18.68
N GLY A 346 4.70 -1.04 18.78
CA GLY A 346 5.44 0.07 19.35
C GLY A 346 5.66 1.22 18.35
N MET A 347 6.86 1.32 17.80
CA MET A 347 7.24 2.30 16.78
C MET A 347 7.35 1.63 15.40
N LEU A 348 6.51 2.07 14.46
CA LEU A 348 6.59 1.73 13.04
C LEU A 348 7.26 2.87 12.29
N ILE A 349 8.33 2.56 11.56
CA ILE A 349 9.16 3.52 10.83
C ILE A 349 9.15 3.13 9.36
N GLU A 350 8.57 3.99 8.53
CA GLU A 350 8.55 3.86 7.07
C GLU A 350 9.21 5.06 6.37
N SER A 351 9.38 6.16 7.13
CA SER A 351 10.17 7.35 6.78
C SER A 351 11.39 7.05 5.91
N LYS A 352 11.54 7.81 4.82
CA LYS A 352 12.79 7.84 4.03
C LYS A 352 13.86 8.76 4.63
N GLY A 353 13.56 9.32 5.80
CA GLY A 353 14.45 10.12 6.63
C GLY A 353 14.68 11.54 6.10
N PRO A 354 15.56 12.30 6.76
CA PRO A 354 16.40 11.86 7.87
C PRO A 354 15.61 11.66 9.18
N THR A 355 15.92 10.57 9.89
CA THR A 355 15.29 10.25 11.18
C THR A 355 16.35 9.95 12.23
N TRP A 356 16.25 10.61 13.39
CA TRP A 356 17.16 10.45 14.53
C TRP A 356 16.40 10.01 15.78
N LEU A 357 16.81 8.90 16.38
CA LEU A 357 16.22 8.33 17.59
C LEU A 357 17.28 8.28 18.71
N TRP A 358 17.32 9.30 19.55
CA TRP A 358 18.33 9.47 20.61
C TRP A 358 17.77 9.11 21.99
N GLY A 359 18.24 7.98 22.53
CA GLY A 359 17.81 7.49 23.83
C GLY A 359 16.32 7.12 23.88
N THR A 360 15.81 6.48 22.83
CA THR A 360 14.41 6.07 22.75
C THR A 360 14.20 4.67 23.35
N SER A 361 13.08 4.45 24.02
CA SER A 361 12.71 3.15 24.60
C SER A 361 11.30 2.77 24.15
N VAL A 362 11.09 1.53 23.69
CA VAL A 362 9.77 1.02 23.28
C VAL A 362 9.56 -0.37 23.85
N GLU A 363 8.48 -0.58 24.61
CA GLU A 363 8.36 -1.74 25.49
C GLU A 363 6.96 -2.34 25.56
N HIS A 364 6.96 -3.66 25.78
CA HIS A 364 5.81 -4.51 26.12
C HIS A 364 4.66 -4.51 25.09
N CYS A 365 4.91 -4.14 23.82
CA CYS A 365 3.96 -4.31 22.72
C CYS A 365 3.93 -5.77 22.23
N VAL A 366 2.79 -6.22 21.69
CA VAL A 366 2.49 -7.64 21.39
C VAL A 366 3.22 -8.18 20.14
N LEU A 367 3.30 -7.42 19.05
CA LEU A 367 3.91 -7.87 17.79
C LEU A 367 5.38 -7.47 17.68
N TYR A 368 5.68 -6.19 17.93
CA TYR A 368 7.04 -5.65 17.88
C TYR A 368 7.17 -4.35 18.68
N GLN A 369 8.40 -4.08 19.13
CA GLN A 369 8.78 -2.82 19.76
C GLN A 369 9.23 -1.80 18.70
N TYR A 370 10.25 -2.11 17.90
CA TYR A 370 10.64 -1.30 16.72
C TYR A 370 10.50 -2.10 15.42
N GLN A 371 9.91 -1.48 14.39
CA GLN A 371 9.88 -2.02 13.04
C GLN A 371 10.24 -0.95 12.01
N LEU A 372 11.31 -1.18 11.24
CA LEU A 372 11.65 -0.43 10.05
C LEU A 372 11.12 -1.20 8.84
N SER A 373 10.24 -0.58 8.06
CA SER A 373 9.55 -1.16 6.90
C SER A 373 9.78 -0.27 5.67
N GLY A 374 10.71 -0.68 4.79
CA GLY A 374 11.13 0.13 3.66
C GLY A 374 11.82 1.45 4.03
N ALA A 375 12.24 1.61 5.29
CA ALA A 375 12.75 2.87 5.83
C ALA A 375 14.14 3.22 5.26
N GLN A 376 14.47 4.50 5.21
CA GLN A 376 15.79 4.96 4.78
C GLN A 376 16.33 6.05 5.70
N ASN A 377 17.65 6.15 5.79
CA ASN A 377 18.34 7.25 6.46
C ASN A 377 17.89 7.41 7.93
N VAL A 378 18.07 6.35 8.71
CA VAL A 378 17.69 6.27 10.13
C VAL A 378 18.93 6.07 10.98
N VAL A 379 19.13 6.89 12.00
CA VAL A 379 20.11 6.64 13.07
C VAL A 379 19.40 6.48 14.41
N MET A 380 19.76 5.45 15.17
CA MET A 380 19.11 5.15 16.46
C MET A 380 20.13 4.69 17.50
N GLY A 381 20.11 5.29 18.69
CA GLY A 381 21.07 4.95 19.75
C GLY A 381 20.95 5.80 21.03
N LEU A 382 21.06 5.22 22.23
CA LEU A 382 20.73 3.82 22.53
C LEU A 382 19.23 3.62 22.27
N ILE A 383 18.86 2.52 21.62
CA ILE A 383 17.49 2.00 21.67
C ILE A 383 17.37 0.94 22.77
N GLN A 384 16.24 0.92 23.45
CA GLN A 384 15.93 -0.03 24.52
C GLN A 384 14.57 -0.69 24.27
N THR A 385 14.44 -1.98 24.57
CA THR A 385 13.20 -2.75 24.41
C THR A 385 13.03 -3.90 25.39
N GLU A 386 11.80 -4.12 25.82
CA GLU A 386 11.40 -5.32 26.57
C GLU A 386 10.18 -6.02 25.94
N THR A 387 10.22 -7.35 25.91
CA THR A 387 9.06 -8.20 25.55
C THR A 387 7.99 -8.16 26.66
N PRO A 388 6.68 -8.13 26.36
CA PRO A 388 5.64 -8.13 27.40
C PRO A 388 5.66 -9.40 28.26
N TYR A 389 5.60 -9.24 29.58
CA TYR A 389 5.85 -10.32 30.53
C TYR A 389 4.85 -11.48 30.48
N PHE A 390 3.62 -11.22 29.99
CA PHE A 390 2.59 -12.25 29.82
C PHE A 390 2.91 -13.23 28.69
N GLN A 391 3.69 -12.83 27.68
CA GLN A 391 4.02 -13.72 26.57
C GLN A 391 4.87 -14.91 27.06
N SER A 392 4.60 -16.14 26.64
CA SER A 392 3.81 -16.52 25.45
C SER A 392 2.31 -16.82 25.67
N PHE A 393 1.61 -16.19 26.62
CA PHE A 393 0.14 -16.29 26.70
C PHE A 393 -0.55 -14.92 26.89
N PRO A 394 -1.33 -14.43 25.91
CA PRO A 394 -1.48 -14.97 24.55
C PRO A 394 -0.14 -15.01 23.80
N GLU A 395 -0.04 -15.90 22.82
CA GLU A 395 1.07 -15.91 21.86
C GLU A 395 0.89 -14.80 20.82
N ALA A 396 1.99 -14.19 20.36
CA ALA A 396 1.92 -13.20 19.29
C ALA A 396 1.41 -13.89 17.99
N PRO A 397 0.51 -13.25 17.20
CA PRO A 397 0.10 -11.84 17.25
C PRO A 397 -1.12 -11.54 18.15
N ALA A 398 -1.74 -12.53 18.79
CA ALA A 398 -2.98 -12.34 19.53
C ALA A 398 -2.80 -11.38 20.74
N PRO A 399 -3.77 -10.49 21.02
CA PRO A 399 -5.13 -10.46 20.49
C PRO A 399 -5.35 -9.70 19.17
N PHE A 400 -4.28 -9.26 18.49
CA PHE A 400 -4.39 -8.50 17.25
C PHE A 400 -4.29 -9.41 16.02
N THR A 401 -4.90 -8.98 14.92
CA THR A 401 -4.68 -9.58 13.61
C THR A 401 -3.52 -8.85 12.90
N PRO A 402 -2.62 -9.57 12.20
CA PRO A 402 -1.65 -8.97 11.28
C PRO A 402 -2.32 -8.43 10.02
N GLY A 403 -1.83 -7.31 9.48
CA GLY A 403 -2.22 -6.79 8.16
C GLY A 403 -2.80 -5.38 8.18
N ALA A 404 -3.13 -4.84 9.37
CA ALA A 404 -3.52 -3.43 9.51
C ALA A 404 -2.38 -2.47 9.11
N PHE A 405 -1.13 -2.88 9.32
CA PHE A 405 0.05 -2.06 9.08
C PHE A 405 1.08 -2.80 8.20
N PRO A 406 1.87 -2.08 7.39
CA PRO A 406 2.87 -2.67 6.52
C PRO A 406 3.84 -3.61 7.24
N ASN A 407 4.06 -4.79 6.64
CA ASN A 407 4.99 -5.83 7.11
C ASN A 407 4.73 -6.41 8.52
N ASP A 408 3.51 -6.33 9.06
CA ASP A 408 3.14 -7.00 10.33
C ASP A 408 3.62 -8.48 10.42
N PRO A 409 4.20 -8.93 11.54
CA PRO A 409 4.64 -10.31 11.70
C PRO A 409 3.45 -11.27 11.95
N SER A 410 3.34 -12.34 11.14
CA SER A 410 2.29 -13.36 11.27
C SER A 410 2.64 -14.53 12.20
N PHE A 411 3.91 -14.72 12.54
CA PHE A 411 4.42 -15.80 13.42
C PHE A 411 4.11 -17.25 12.96
N HIS A 412 3.60 -17.47 11.74
CA HIS A 412 3.27 -18.81 11.23
C HIS A 412 4.45 -19.78 11.08
N ASN A 413 5.68 -19.29 11.14
CA ASN A 413 6.89 -20.10 11.20
C ASN A 413 7.16 -20.70 12.60
N CYS A 414 6.39 -20.32 13.62
CA CYS A 414 6.44 -20.93 14.95
C CYS A 414 5.55 -22.18 15.03
N THR A 415 6.04 -23.23 15.68
CA THR A 415 5.22 -24.41 15.97
C THR A 415 4.23 -24.10 17.09
N LYS A 416 3.00 -24.63 17.01
CA LYS A 416 1.94 -24.49 18.05
C LYS A 416 2.32 -25.08 19.43
N THR A 417 3.48 -25.71 19.54
CA THR A 417 4.02 -26.27 20.79
C THR A 417 5.19 -25.46 21.35
N SER A 418 5.75 -24.51 20.59
CA SER A 418 6.77 -23.60 21.10
C SER A 418 6.15 -22.60 22.07
N LYS A 419 6.86 -22.36 23.18
CA LYS A 419 6.49 -21.34 24.19
C LYS A 419 7.39 -20.11 24.13
N SER A 420 8.34 -20.07 23.20
CA SER A 420 9.39 -19.05 23.13
C SER A 420 9.55 -18.42 21.74
N CYS A 421 8.91 -19.01 20.70
CA CYS A 421 8.99 -18.50 19.33
C CYS A 421 8.00 -17.34 19.06
N ALA A 422 6.72 -17.54 19.41
CA ALA A 422 5.64 -16.59 19.11
C ALA A 422 5.56 -15.48 20.18
N MET A 423 6.61 -14.66 20.23
CA MET A 423 6.79 -13.55 21.17
C MET A 423 7.28 -12.30 20.41
N ALA A 424 7.01 -11.12 20.98
CA ALA A 424 7.20 -9.84 20.30
C ALA A 424 8.64 -9.60 19.86
N TRP A 425 8.83 -9.09 18.64
CA TRP A 425 10.15 -8.71 18.15
C TRP A 425 10.64 -7.44 18.84
N ALA A 426 11.90 -7.43 19.29
CA ALA A 426 12.52 -6.20 19.79
C ALA A 426 12.81 -5.22 18.65
N LEU A 427 13.43 -5.71 17.58
CA LEU A 427 13.77 -4.91 16.40
C LEU A 427 13.50 -5.73 15.13
N ARG A 428 12.85 -5.11 14.14
CA ARG A 428 12.71 -5.66 12.78
C ARG A 428 13.22 -4.64 11.78
N ILE A 429 14.07 -5.05 10.85
CA ILE A 429 14.56 -4.22 9.74
C ILE A 429 14.25 -4.95 8.43
N ILE A 430 13.33 -4.39 7.63
CA ILE A 430 12.72 -5.05 6.46
C ILE A 430 12.78 -4.08 5.29
N ASP A 431 13.30 -4.51 4.14
CA ASP A 431 13.43 -3.70 2.90
C ASP A 431 14.11 -2.31 3.10
N SER A 432 14.90 -2.15 4.16
CA SER A 432 15.39 -0.84 4.62
C SER A 432 16.87 -0.63 4.29
N SER A 433 17.31 0.63 4.25
CA SER A 433 18.71 0.96 3.94
C SER A 433 19.24 2.24 4.59
N ALA A 434 20.57 2.37 4.70
CA ALA A 434 21.22 3.46 5.44
C ALA A 434 20.68 3.55 6.88
N VAL A 435 20.74 2.41 7.59
CA VAL A 435 20.24 2.25 8.97
C VAL A 435 21.43 2.08 9.90
N TYR A 436 21.60 3.00 10.85
CA TYR A 436 22.70 3.04 11.79
C TYR A 436 22.20 2.85 13.23
N VAL A 437 22.20 1.60 13.70
CA VAL A 437 21.94 1.27 15.10
C VAL A 437 23.24 1.44 15.87
N LEU A 438 23.40 2.58 16.55
CA LEU A 438 24.65 2.92 17.25
C LEU A 438 24.77 2.20 18.60
N SER A 439 23.65 1.85 19.22
CA SER A 439 23.62 0.94 20.37
C SER A 439 22.21 0.41 20.55
N ALA A 440 22.07 -0.85 20.97
CA ALA A 440 20.78 -1.45 21.27
C ALA A 440 20.86 -2.32 22.55
N GLY A 441 19.84 -2.24 23.40
CA GLY A 441 19.63 -3.09 24.58
C GLY A 441 18.27 -3.78 24.47
N LEU A 442 18.26 -5.05 24.09
CA LEU A 442 17.04 -5.77 23.72
C LEU A 442 16.78 -6.96 24.64
N TYR A 443 15.72 -6.95 25.44
CA TYR A 443 15.56 -7.87 26.56
C TYR A 443 14.26 -8.68 26.53
N SER A 444 14.35 -9.94 26.95
CA SER A 444 13.20 -10.79 27.28
C SER A 444 13.43 -11.38 28.68
N PHE A 445 12.74 -10.84 29.68
CA PHE A 445 12.97 -11.21 31.08
C PHE A 445 12.17 -12.42 31.56
N PHE A 446 11.07 -12.72 30.88
CA PHE A 446 10.04 -13.65 31.36
C PHE A 446 9.57 -14.59 30.25
N ASN A 447 9.01 -15.72 30.70
CA ASN A 447 8.10 -16.52 29.90
C ASN A 447 6.81 -16.70 30.74
N ARG A 448 5.75 -15.95 30.40
CA ARG A 448 4.47 -15.93 31.14
C ARG A 448 4.66 -15.66 32.64
N TYR A 449 5.31 -14.55 32.96
CA TYR A 449 5.73 -14.14 34.31
C TYR A 449 6.70 -15.07 35.06
N ASP A 450 7.10 -16.22 34.50
CA ASP A 450 8.17 -17.05 35.05
C ASP A 450 9.55 -16.55 34.57
N GLN A 451 10.55 -16.58 35.47
CA GLN A 451 11.93 -16.18 35.18
C GLN A 451 12.91 -17.36 35.19
N THR A 452 12.44 -18.61 35.20
CA THR A 452 13.29 -19.81 35.24
C THR A 452 14.20 -19.89 34.01
N CYS A 453 13.78 -19.34 32.87
CA CYS A 453 14.62 -19.14 31.68
C CYS A 453 15.90 -18.34 31.96
N LEU A 454 15.84 -17.25 32.74
CA LEU A 454 17.02 -16.52 33.21
C LEU A 454 17.70 -17.21 34.40
N LYS A 455 16.93 -17.56 35.45
CA LYS A 455 17.45 -18.05 36.74
C LYS A 455 18.19 -19.40 36.63
N SER A 456 17.89 -20.21 35.62
CA SER A 456 18.62 -21.45 35.32
C SER A 456 19.92 -21.25 34.52
N GLY A 457 20.28 -20.00 34.18
CA GLY A 457 21.47 -19.68 33.39
C GLY A 457 21.37 -20.06 31.91
N ARG A 458 20.21 -20.51 31.42
CA ARG A 458 19.97 -20.83 30.00
C ARG A 458 19.80 -19.57 29.15
N HIS A 459 19.10 -18.57 29.69
CA HIS A 459 18.69 -17.33 29.01
C HIS A 459 17.93 -17.59 27.70
N ASP A 460 16.92 -18.45 27.77
CA ASP A 460 16.06 -18.92 26.67
C ASP A 460 14.58 -18.63 26.95
N CYS A 461 14.28 -17.40 27.37
CA CYS A 461 12.91 -16.93 27.61
C CYS A 461 12.13 -16.80 26.30
N GLN A 462 12.85 -16.39 25.25
CA GLN A 462 12.39 -16.18 23.89
C GLN A 462 13.43 -16.72 22.89
N ASP A 463 13.00 -17.18 21.71
CA ASP A 463 13.92 -17.75 20.74
C ASP A 463 14.75 -16.65 20.05
N LYS A 464 14.09 -15.54 19.64
CA LYS A 464 14.64 -14.54 18.71
C LYS A 464 14.16 -13.13 19.05
N LEU A 465 15.05 -12.12 19.00
CA LEU A 465 14.73 -10.73 19.34
C LEU A 465 14.87 -9.74 18.18
N PHE A 466 15.92 -9.83 17.37
CA PHE A 466 16.17 -8.91 16.26
C PHE A 466 16.12 -9.66 14.93
N TYR A 467 15.16 -9.29 14.08
CA TYR A 467 14.96 -9.85 12.74
C TYR A 467 15.45 -8.89 11.66
N ALA A 468 16.08 -9.41 10.61
CA ALA A 468 16.54 -8.63 9.46
C ALA A 468 16.17 -9.33 8.14
N GLU A 469 15.64 -8.57 7.18
CA GLU A 469 15.10 -9.08 5.92
C GLU A 469 15.35 -8.09 4.77
N GLN A 470 15.89 -8.58 3.65
CA GLN A 470 16.06 -7.87 2.38
C GLN A 470 16.66 -6.45 2.48
N SER A 471 17.52 -6.22 3.47
CA SER A 471 18.01 -4.87 3.83
C SER A 471 19.52 -4.74 3.59
N TYR A 472 20.02 -3.53 3.31
CA TYR A 472 21.44 -3.30 2.98
C TYR A 472 21.92 -1.95 3.55
N ASP A 473 23.24 -1.75 3.69
CA ASP A 473 23.79 -0.59 4.42
C ASP A 473 23.20 -0.48 5.85
N VAL A 474 23.09 -1.64 6.51
CA VAL A 474 22.63 -1.78 7.89
C VAL A 474 23.83 -2.00 8.80
N TRP A 475 24.08 -1.02 9.66
CA TRP A 475 25.21 -1.00 10.60
C TRP A 475 24.71 -1.11 12.02
N VAL A 476 25.04 -2.22 12.67
CA VAL A 476 24.65 -2.44 14.07
C VAL A 476 25.91 -2.46 14.92
N GLN A 477 26.05 -1.43 15.73
CA GLN A 477 27.14 -1.22 16.66
C GLN A 477 26.59 -1.37 18.09
N ASN A 478 27.38 -1.99 18.97
CA ASN A 478 27.09 -2.16 20.39
C ASN A 478 25.68 -2.73 20.69
N LEU A 479 25.43 -3.96 20.21
CA LEU A 479 24.21 -4.71 20.48
C LEU A 479 24.36 -5.54 21.77
N VAL A 480 23.44 -5.34 22.69
CA VAL A 480 23.29 -6.08 23.95
C VAL A 480 21.92 -6.76 23.92
N THR A 481 21.86 -8.05 24.24
CA THR A 481 20.59 -8.79 24.39
C THR A 481 20.52 -9.60 25.67
N LEU A 482 19.30 -9.84 26.16
CA LEU A 482 19.04 -10.67 27.33
C LEU A 482 17.89 -11.65 27.08
N GLY A 483 18.06 -12.89 27.57
CA GLY A 483 16.98 -13.88 27.58
C GLY A 483 16.61 -14.49 26.23
N SER A 484 17.35 -14.19 25.15
CA SER A 484 17.16 -14.82 23.85
C SER A 484 18.19 -15.89 23.51
N ILE A 485 17.78 -16.88 22.71
CA ILE A 485 18.69 -17.87 22.09
C ILE A 485 19.50 -17.21 20.97
N GLU A 486 18.82 -16.49 20.08
CA GLU A 486 19.39 -15.72 18.97
C GLU A 486 19.38 -14.21 19.31
N MET A 487 20.55 -13.56 19.21
CA MET A 487 20.69 -12.11 19.28
C MET A 487 20.18 -11.44 18.01
N VAL A 488 20.50 -12.03 16.85
CA VAL A 488 20.12 -11.55 15.50
C VAL A 488 19.75 -12.74 14.63
N SER A 489 18.63 -12.63 13.93
CA SER A 489 17.97 -13.70 13.17
C SER A 489 17.68 -13.22 11.73
N PRO A 490 18.69 -13.13 10.84
CA PRO A 490 18.48 -12.74 9.44
C PRO A 490 17.76 -13.85 8.66
N LEU A 491 16.77 -13.49 7.85
CA LEU A 491 16.07 -14.43 6.96
C LEU A 491 17.06 -15.17 6.04
N ASN A 492 16.97 -16.50 5.97
CA ASN A 492 17.89 -17.35 5.19
C ASN A 492 19.40 -17.16 5.51
N GLY A 493 19.75 -16.47 6.60
CA GLY A 493 21.12 -16.15 6.97
C GLY A 493 21.60 -16.92 8.21
N VAL A 494 22.86 -16.69 8.58
CA VAL A 494 23.45 -17.29 9.79
C VAL A 494 23.00 -16.52 11.04
N PRO A 495 22.31 -17.17 12.01
CA PRO A 495 21.89 -16.50 13.23
C PRO A 495 23.07 -16.22 14.15
N THR A 496 23.03 -15.06 14.82
CA THR A 496 24.04 -14.68 15.83
C THR A 496 23.56 -15.17 17.19
N LEU A 497 24.14 -16.26 17.68
CA LEU A 497 23.70 -16.88 18.94
C LEU A 497 24.12 -16.07 20.17
N SER A 498 23.27 -16.04 21.20
CA SER A 498 23.56 -15.34 22.47
C SER A 498 24.58 -16.08 23.33
N LYS A 499 24.53 -17.42 23.37
CA LYS A 499 25.38 -18.24 24.25
C LYS A 499 26.90 -18.03 24.04
N PRO A 500 27.44 -17.98 22.79
CA PRO A 500 28.85 -17.69 22.55
C PRO A 500 29.26 -16.23 22.83
N ASN A 501 28.30 -15.35 23.12
CA ASN A 501 28.50 -13.91 23.30
C ASN A 501 28.09 -13.43 24.70
N ARG A 502 27.97 -14.33 25.68
CA ARG A 502 27.67 -13.99 27.08
C ARG A 502 28.75 -13.07 27.65
N ASN A 503 28.31 -11.98 28.26
CA ASN A 503 29.16 -10.95 28.86
C ASN A 503 28.45 -10.43 30.13
N GLY A 504 28.81 -11.02 31.27
CA GLY A 504 28.10 -10.80 32.52
C GLY A 504 26.66 -11.28 32.46
N PHE A 505 25.73 -10.42 32.89
CA PHE A 505 24.29 -10.71 32.91
C PHE A 505 23.68 -10.87 31.51
N ALA A 506 24.19 -10.13 30.52
CA ALA A 506 23.66 -10.09 29.17
C ALA A 506 24.50 -10.93 28.18
N SER A 507 24.12 -10.91 26.92
CA SER A 507 25.02 -11.19 25.80
C SER A 507 25.31 -9.89 25.07
N SER A 508 26.53 -9.66 24.58
CA SER A 508 26.86 -8.43 23.86
C SER A 508 27.87 -8.64 22.75
N ILE A 509 27.68 -7.91 21.66
CA ILE A 509 28.62 -7.81 20.55
C ILE A 509 28.90 -6.33 20.23
N LEU A 510 30.16 -6.06 19.96
CA LEU A 510 30.70 -4.75 19.61
C LEU A 510 30.16 -4.25 18.26
N ALA A 511 29.99 -5.16 17.30
CA ALA A 511 29.31 -4.90 16.04
C ALA A 511 28.75 -6.18 15.42
N TRP A 512 27.66 -6.01 14.66
CA TRP A 512 27.15 -6.99 13.71
C TRP A 512 27.17 -6.35 12.32
N LEU A 513 27.89 -6.98 11.40
CA LEU A 513 28.19 -6.45 10.07
C LEU A 513 27.43 -7.20 8.95
N GLY A 514 26.45 -8.03 9.30
CA GLY A 514 25.72 -8.89 8.36
C GLY A 514 24.97 -8.14 7.24
N GLY A 515 24.63 -6.86 7.44
CA GLY A 515 24.01 -5.99 6.44
C GLY A 515 24.87 -4.82 5.96
N SER A 516 26.16 -4.75 6.35
CA SER A 516 27.00 -3.57 6.07
C SER A 516 27.59 -3.55 4.66
N LYS A 517 27.82 -4.73 4.07
CA LYS A 517 28.42 -4.92 2.72
C LYS A 517 27.55 -5.74 1.78
N ASN A 518 26.66 -6.56 2.33
CA ASN A 518 25.78 -7.49 1.61
C ASN A 518 24.33 -7.17 1.95
N ILE A 519 23.39 -7.65 1.14
CA ILE A 519 21.98 -7.71 1.52
C ILE A 519 21.86 -8.72 2.67
N THR A 520 21.44 -8.26 3.84
CA THR A 520 21.11 -9.15 4.95
C THR A 520 19.69 -9.64 4.83
N GLY A 521 19.45 -10.88 5.30
CA GLY A 521 18.11 -11.44 5.31
C GLY A 521 17.54 -11.68 3.91
N GLN A 522 18.38 -12.05 2.93
CA GLN A 522 17.97 -12.08 1.52
C GLN A 522 16.85 -13.10 1.29
N ARG A 523 15.76 -12.65 0.66
CA ARG A 523 14.64 -13.51 0.27
C ARG A 523 15.05 -14.43 -0.89
N THR A 524 14.45 -15.61 -0.91
CA THR A 524 14.50 -16.55 -2.04
C THR A 524 13.88 -15.93 -3.29
N PHE A 525 12.71 -15.30 -3.14
CA PHE A 525 12.03 -14.53 -4.17
C PHE A 525 11.96 -13.06 -3.78
N LYS A 526 12.10 -12.15 -4.76
CA LYS A 526 11.89 -10.72 -4.51
C LYS A 526 10.47 -10.44 -4.00
N GLY A 527 9.51 -11.24 -4.47
CA GLY A 527 8.09 -11.07 -4.22
C GLY A 527 7.48 -10.04 -5.17
N TYR A 528 6.16 -9.91 -5.09
CA TYR A 528 5.36 -8.97 -5.87
C TYR A 528 4.19 -8.42 -5.06
N ARG A 529 3.50 -7.42 -5.59
CA ARG A 529 2.28 -6.84 -5.00
C ARG A 529 1.18 -6.90 -6.06
N ILE A 530 0.04 -7.52 -5.72
CA ILE A 530 -1.14 -7.58 -6.61
C ILE A 530 -1.69 -6.17 -6.86
N HIS A 531 -1.58 -5.27 -5.87
CA HIS A 531 -1.95 -3.87 -5.99
C HIS A 531 -0.79 -2.96 -5.56
N THR A 532 -0.64 -1.82 -6.22
CA THR A 532 0.25 -0.74 -5.78
C THR A 532 -0.57 0.43 -5.27
N GLU A 533 0.00 1.28 -4.41
CA GLU A 533 -0.64 2.50 -3.91
C GLU A 533 -1.16 3.39 -5.07
N LYS A 534 -0.44 3.42 -6.21
CA LYS A 534 -0.84 4.17 -7.42
C LYS A 534 -2.03 3.57 -8.17
N MET A 535 -2.32 2.29 -7.99
CA MET A 535 -3.47 1.60 -8.60
C MET A 535 -4.73 1.70 -7.73
N LEU A 536 -4.57 1.95 -6.43
CA LEU A 536 -5.68 2.13 -5.51
C LEU A 536 -6.21 3.56 -5.63
N ASN A 537 -7.51 3.70 -5.90
CA ASN A 537 -8.20 4.95 -5.65
C ASN A 537 -8.31 5.12 -4.12
N ILE A 538 -7.44 5.97 -3.56
CA ILE A 538 -7.21 6.15 -2.10
C ILE A 538 -8.52 6.40 -1.32
N ASN A 539 -9.55 6.98 -1.97
CA ASN A 539 -10.84 7.28 -1.34
C ASN A 539 -11.81 6.08 -1.28
N ARG A 540 -11.48 4.93 -1.88
CA ARG A 540 -12.40 3.78 -2.01
C ARG A 540 -12.32 2.77 -0.85
N PHE A 541 -11.14 2.61 -0.25
CA PHE A 541 -10.88 1.59 0.75
C PHE A 541 -10.35 2.21 2.06
N PRO A 542 -10.73 1.72 3.24
CA PRO A 542 -10.09 2.12 4.49
C PRO A 542 -8.58 1.88 4.46
N GLU A 543 -7.78 2.68 5.16
CA GLU A 543 -6.31 2.59 5.14
C GLU A 543 -5.78 1.20 5.47
N ALA A 544 -6.30 0.55 6.52
CA ALA A 544 -5.92 -0.82 6.87
C ALA A 544 -6.23 -1.85 5.74
N CYS A 545 -7.28 -1.63 4.95
CA CYS A 545 -7.56 -2.41 3.75
C CYS A 545 -6.57 -2.08 2.62
N GLN A 546 -6.18 -0.82 2.45
CA GLN A 546 -5.14 -0.44 1.48
C GLN A 546 -3.79 -1.11 1.83
N ASN A 547 -3.40 -1.09 3.11
CA ASN A 547 -2.19 -1.76 3.62
C ASN A 547 -2.24 -3.28 3.40
N ALA A 548 -3.38 -3.92 3.61
CA ALA A 548 -3.57 -5.34 3.30
C ALA A 548 -3.43 -5.62 1.78
N LEU A 549 -4.12 -4.85 0.93
CA LEU A 549 -4.10 -5.01 -0.53
C LEU A 549 -2.72 -4.79 -1.16
N THR A 550 -1.94 -3.83 -0.65
CA THR A 550 -0.57 -3.51 -1.15
C THR A 550 0.54 -4.30 -0.46
N SER A 551 0.21 -5.17 0.50
CA SER A 551 1.21 -5.97 1.22
C SER A 551 2.00 -6.90 0.27
N LEU A 552 3.29 -7.07 0.56
CA LEU A 552 4.21 -7.82 -0.28
C LEU A 552 4.01 -9.34 -0.15
N ILE A 553 3.60 -9.97 -1.25
CA ILE A 553 3.52 -11.43 -1.38
C ILE A 553 4.92 -11.94 -1.71
N ARG A 554 5.53 -12.68 -0.77
CA ARG A 554 6.90 -13.21 -0.87
C ARG A 554 6.90 -14.55 -1.61
N TYR A 555 6.42 -14.55 -2.85
CA TYR A 555 6.22 -15.75 -3.66
C TYR A 555 6.99 -15.69 -4.98
N ASP A 556 7.02 -16.82 -5.71
CA ASP A 556 7.55 -16.87 -7.06
C ASP A 556 6.78 -15.92 -7.99
N ASN A 557 7.50 -14.98 -8.59
CA ASN A 557 6.98 -13.94 -9.47
C ASN A 557 6.26 -14.49 -10.72
N TYR A 558 6.46 -15.76 -11.11
CA TYR A 558 5.70 -16.38 -12.22
C TYR A 558 4.17 -16.39 -11.99
N THR A 559 3.75 -16.25 -10.73
CA THR A 559 2.33 -16.22 -10.34
C THR A 559 1.71 -14.82 -10.28
N GLU A 560 2.50 -13.76 -10.48
CA GLU A 560 2.07 -12.36 -10.40
C GLU A 560 0.93 -12.03 -11.40
N GLU A 561 0.97 -12.62 -12.59
CA GLU A 561 -0.03 -12.42 -13.64
C GLU A 561 -1.27 -13.32 -13.50
N TRP A 562 -1.35 -14.21 -12.49
CA TRP A 562 -2.45 -15.17 -12.32
C TRP A 562 -3.71 -14.54 -11.70
N THR A 563 -4.00 -13.29 -12.08
CA THR A 563 -5.07 -12.45 -11.54
C THR A 563 -6.40 -12.60 -12.29
N THR A 564 -6.53 -13.63 -13.13
CA THR A 564 -7.76 -13.97 -13.87
C THR A 564 -7.98 -15.50 -13.87
N ALA A 565 -9.23 -15.94 -14.03
CA ALA A 565 -9.53 -17.37 -14.19
C ALA A 565 -8.87 -17.93 -15.45
N SER A 566 -7.91 -18.83 -15.28
CA SER A 566 -7.16 -19.49 -16.35
C SER A 566 -6.88 -20.96 -16.00
N TYR A 567 -6.71 -21.82 -17.01
CA TYR A 567 -6.28 -23.20 -16.80
C TYR A 567 -4.75 -23.31 -16.86
N HIS A 568 -4.11 -23.42 -15.70
CA HIS A 568 -2.65 -23.50 -15.60
C HIS A 568 -2.20 -24.96 -15.83
N GLY A 569 -1.81 -25.25 -17.08
CA GLY A 569 -1.28 -26.55 -17.50
C GLY A 569 0.17 -26.81 -17.04
N VAL A 570 0.92 -27.63 -17.79
CA VAL A 570 2.35 -27.82 -17.51
C VAL A 570 3.09 -26.50 -17.67
N LEU A 571 3.87 -26.13 -16.65
CA LEU A 571 4.65 -24.89 -16.66
C LEU A 571 5.75 -24.93 -17.74
N PRO A 572 6.19 -23.78 -18.28
CA PRO A 572 7.35 -23.71 -19.18
C PRO A 572 8.60 -24.33 -18.54
N ARG A 573 9.49 -24.92 -19.35
CA ARG A 573 10.72 -25.58 -18.85
C ARG A 573 11.67 -24.66 -18.09
N GLU A 574 11.56 -23.35 -18.31
CA GLU A 574 12.34 -22.30 -17.63
C GLU A 574 11.87 -22.08 -16.17
N VAL A 575 10.66 -22.55 -15.82
CA VAL A 575 10.01 -22.34 -14.52
C VAL A 575 10.13 -23.61 -13.69
N ASP A 576 10.68 -23.48 -12.48
CA ASP A 576 10.73 -24.59 -11.54
C ASP A 576 9.34 -24.84 -10.94
N VAL A 577 8.87 -26.08 -10.98
CA VAL A 577 7.59 -26.45 -10.38
C VAL A 577 7.72 -26.51 -8.85
N GLU A 578 8.89 -26.85 -8.32
CA GLU A 578 9.12 -26.86 -6.87
C GLU A 578 9.11 -25.43 -6.29
N SER A 579 9.62 -24.42 -7.02
CA SER A 579 9.56 -23.02 -6.59
C SER A 579 8.13 -22.49 -6.54
N VAL A 580 7.31 -22.84 -7.55
CA VAL A 580 5.88 -22.50 -7.64
C VAL A 580 5.01 -23.38 -6.71
N CYS A 581 5.54 -24.46 -6.13
CA CYS A 581 4.77 -25.37 -5.27
C CYS A 581 5.32 -25.54 -3.85
N ASP A 582 6.30 -24.74 -3.46
CA ASP A 582 6.80 -24.68 -2.10
C ASP A 582 5.70 -24.19 -1.12
N LYS A 583 5.47 -25.03 -0.10
CA LYS A 583 4.40 -24.85 0.89
C LYS A 583 4.65 -23.72 1.87
N GLY A 584 5.91 -23.36 2.11
CA GLY A 584 6.29 -22.25 2.99
C GLY A 584 5.90 -20.91 2.39
N TYR A 585 6.14 -20.69 1.10
CA TYR A 585 5.70 -19.46 0.44
C TYR A 585 4.19 -19.45 0.18
N ALA A 586 3.54 -20.61 0.03
CA ALA A 586 2.08 -20.69 -0.18
C ALA A 586 1.28 -20.17 1.03
N GLN A 587 1.90 -20.14 2.21
CA GLN A 587 1.36 -19.44 3.36
C GLN A 587 1.26 -17.92 3.11
N THR A 588 2.18 -17.30 2.37
CA THR A 588 2.22 -15.83 2.20
C THR A 588 1.06 -15.26 1.36
N ILE A 589 0.59 -15.99 0.35
CA ILE A 589 -0.65 -15.63 -0.37
C ILE A 589 -1.89 -15.89 0.51
N SER A 590 -1.82 -16.86 1.42
CA SER A 590 -2.89 -17.13 2.39
C SER A 590 -2.97 -16.03 3.47
N ASP A 591 -1.81 -15.55 3.95
CA ASP A 591 -1.69 -14.40 4.86
C ASP A 591 -2.24 -13.13 4.21
N TRP A 592 -1.86 -12.85 2.95
CA TRP A 592 -2.40 -11.73 2.16
C TRP A 592 -3.94 -11.79 2.07
N ARG A 593 -4.49 -12.96 1.70
CA ARG A 593 -5.95 -13.15 1.59
C ARG A 593 -6.63 -12.96 2.94
N SER A 594 -6.10 -13.55 4.01
CA SER A 594 -6.62 -13.42 5.37
C SER A 594 -6.65 -11.96 5.83
N ALA A 595 -5.59 -11.19 5.57
CA ALA A 595 -5.53 -9.77 5.87
C ALA A 595 -6.57 -8.97 5.04
N VAL A 596 -6.67 -9.22 3.72
CA VAL A 596 -7.64 -8.54 2.86
C VAL A 596 -9.08 -8.85 3.27
N ASP A 597 -9.42 -10.12 3.51
CA ASP A 597 -10.75 -10.53 3.97
C ASP A 597 -11.09 -9.89 5.34
N THR A 598 -10.09 -9.76 6.23
CA THR A 598 -10.25 -9.13 7.55
C THR A 598 -10.47 -7.61 7.48
N TYR A 599 -9.62 -6.89 6.75
CA TYR A 599 -9.58 -5.42 6.78
C TYR A 599 -10.43 -4.74 5.71
N CYS A 600 -10.66 -5.41 4.57
CA CYS A 600 -11.55 -4.92 3.53
C CYS A 600 -13.00 -5.39 3.73
N GLY A 601 -13.21 -6.58 4.33
CA GLY A 601 -14.54 -7.16 4.53
C GLY A 601 -15.36 -7.19 3.24
N ASN A 602 -16.54 -6.56 3.26
CA ASN A 602 -17.45 -6.48 2.11
C ASN A 602 -17.09 -5.36 1.10
N ALA A 603 -15.90 -4.75 1.17
CA ALA A 603 -15.50 -3.73 0.20
C ALA A 603 -15.33 -4.36 -1.20
N THR A 604 -15.85 -3.67 -2.21
CA THR A 604 -15.85 -4.12 -3.60
C THR A 604 -15.10 -3.15 -4.52
N TRP A 605 -14.72 -3.61 -5.71
CA TRP A 605 -14.22 -2.81 -6.84
C TRP A 605 -15.37 -2.15 -7.63
N HIS A 606 -15.05 -1.31 -8.62
CA HIS A 606 -16.08 -0.59 -9.41
C HIS A 606 -17.05 -1.51 -10.14
N ASN A 607 -16.57 -2.69 -10.57
CA ASN A 607 -17.38 -3.78 -11.15
C ASN A 607 -18.09 -4.67 -10.11
N GLY A 608 -18.12 -4.25 -8.83
CA GLY A 608 -18.77 -4.95 -7.74
C GLY A 608 -18.11 -6.25 -7.25
N ALA A 609 -16.96 -6.66 -7.80
CA ALA A 609 -16.20 -7.80 -7.28
C ALA A 609 -15.60 -7.48 -5.90
N GLY A 610 -15.51 -8.46 -4.99
CA GLY A 610 -14.89 -8.28 -3.67
C GLY A 610 -13.40 -7.90 -3.75
N ALA A 611 -12.90 -7.17 -2.75
CA ALA A 611 -11.53 -6.62 -2.74
C ALA A 611 -10.45 -7.69 -3.06
N GLY A 612 -10.51 -8.85 -2.40
CA GLY A 612 -9.56 -9.97 -2.56
C GLY A 612 -9.73 -10.85 -3.81
N VAL A 613 -10.53 -10.43 -4.81
CA VAL A 613 -10.83 -11.23 -6.00
C VAL A 613 -9.56 -11.64 -6.77
N LEU A 614 -8.58 -10.75 -6.94
CA LEU A 614 -7.37 -11.03 -7.72
C LEU A 614 -6.46 -12.06 -7.04
N GLY A 615 -6.21 -11.92 -5.73
CA GLY A 615 -5.44 -12.92 -4.96
C GLY A 615 -6.16 -14.26 -4.82
N SER A 616 -7.49 -14.28 -4.98
CA SER A 616 -8.27 -15.52 -5.04
C SER A 616 -8.07 -16.27 -6.36
N PHE A 617 -7.89 -15.57 -7.50
CA PHE A 617 -7.43 -16.20 -8.75
C PHE A 617 -6.01 -16.77 -8.62
N VAL A 618 -5.06 -15.99 -8.08
CA VAL A 618 -3.66 -16.42 -7.88
C VAL A 618 -3.61 -17.69 -7.02
N SER A 619 -4.31 -17.67 -5.88
CA SER A 619 -4.40 -18.81 -4.96
C SER A 619 -5.09 -20.03 -5.59
N GLN A 620 -6.09 -19.84 -6.45
CA GLN A 620 -6.70 -20.93 -7.22
C GLN A 620 -5.71 -21.53 -8.23
N GLY A 621 -4.97 -20.70 -8.97
CA GLY A 621 -3.96 -21.14 -9.92
C GLY A 621 -2.82 -21.94 -9.27
N ILE A 622 -2.39 -21.55 -8.07
CA ILE A 622 -1.41 -22.28 -7.25
C ILE A 622 -1.98 -23.63 -6.80
N ASN A 623 -3.16 -23.64 -6.18
CA ASN A 623 -3.83 -24.88 -5.76
C ASN A 623 -4.02 -25.86 -6.91
N GLU A 624 -4.35 -25.35 -8.11
CA GLU A 624 -4.44 -26.17 -9.30
C GLU A 624 -3.06 -26.71 -9.70
N THR A 625 -2.10 -25.84 -10.02
CA THR A 625 -0.76 -26.20 -10.50
C THR A 625 -0.07 -27.24 -9.60
N CYS A 626 -0.20 -27.08 -8.29
CA CYS A 626 0.50 -27.87 -7.28
C CYS A 626 -0.25 -29.12 -6.80
N GLN A 627 -1.36 -29.48 -7.44
CA GLN A 627 -2.03 -30.75 -7.19
C GLN A 627 -1.09 -31.94 -7.53
N THR A 628 -0.88 -32.85 -6.59
CA THR A 628 -0.13 -34.10 -6.81
C THR A 628 -1.04 -35.33 -6.73
N ASP A 629 -0.60 -36.44 -7.33
CA ASP A 629 -1.17 -37.77 -7.06
C ASP A 629 -0.74 -38.33 -5.68
N LYS A 630 -1.23 -39.52 -5.34
CA LYS A 630 -0.88 -40.25 -4.11
C LYS A 630 0.60 -40.67 -4.02
N THR A 631 1.35 -40.58 -5.12
CA THR A 631 2.79 -40.88 -5.19
C THR A 631 3.67 -39.62 -5.14
N GLY A 632 3.06 -38.44 -5.04
CA GLY A 632 3.76 -37.14 -5.02
C GLY A 632 4.07 -36.56 -6.39
N LYS A 633 3.53 -37.11 -7.50
CA LYS A 633 3.76 -36.58 -8.84
C LYS A 633 2.75 -35.50 -9.20
N TYR A 634 3.20 -34.37 -9.73
CA TYR A 634 2.32 -33.29 -10.19
C TYR A 634 1.31 -33.75 -11.24
N CYS A 635 0.05 -33.45 -11.01
CA CYS A 635 -1.06 -33.87 -11.84
C CYS A 635 -1.02 -33.23 -13.24
N ASN A 636 -0.47 -32.03 -13.41
CA ASN A 636 -0.27 -31.44 -14.73
C ASN A 636 0.64 -32.32 -15.62
N ASN A 637 1.70 -32.92 -15.06
CA ASN A 637 2.60 -33.83 -15.79
C ASN A 637 1.96 -35.19 -16.12
N ILE A 638 0.89 -35.56 -15.43
CA ILE A 638 0.10 -36.78 -15.69
C ILE A 638 -0.96 -36.49 -16.75
N ILE A 639 -1.76 -35.43 -16.57
CA ILE A 639 -2.84 -35.01 -17.47
C ILE A 639 -2.29 -34.64 -18.86
N ASN A 640 -1.10 -34.01 -18.95
CA ASN A 640 -0.44 -33.68 -20.22
C ASN A 640 0.00 -34.91 -21.05
N LYS A 641 -0.08 -36.12 -20.49
CA LYS A 641 0.21 -37.38 -21.20
C LYS A 641 -1.05 -38.13 -21.63
N PHE A 642 -2.23 -37.55 -21.41
CA PHE A 642 -3.50 -38.17 -21.79
C PHE A 642 -3.68 -38.22 -23.30
N THR A 643 -4.51 -39.16 -23.73
CA THR A 643 -4.82 -39.40 -25.12
C THR A 643 -5.61 -38.21 -25.69
N VAL A 644 -5.04 -37.52 -26.67
CA VAL A 644 -5.71 -36.42 -27.37
C VAL A 644 -6.87 -36.98 -28.21
N VAL A 645 -8.09 -36.61 -27.87
CA VAL A 645 -9.32 -37.08 -28.53
C VAL A 645 -10.22 -35.93 -28.95
N ASN A 646 -11.01 -36.14 -30.00
CA ASN A 646 -11.92 -35.13 -30.55
C ASN A 646 -13.31 -35.08 -29.89
N SER A 647 -13.56 -35.89 -28.87
CA SER A 647 -14.78 -35.82 -28.06
C SER A 647 -14.56 -36.45 -26.68
N ILE A 648 -15.21 -35.91 -25.66
CA ILE A 648 -15.07 -36.38 -24.26
C ILE A 648 -15.41 -37.88 -24.13
N ASP A 649 -16.37 -38.36 -24.93
CA ASP A 649 -16.77 -39.77 -24.90
C ASP A 649 -15.64 -40.76 -25.22
N LYS A 650 -14.62 -40.31 -25.96
CA LYS A 650 -13.48 -41.13 -26.38
C LYS A 650 -12.30 -41.09 -25.41
N ILE A 651 -12.35 -40.26 -24.35
CA ILE A 651 -11.27 -40.25 -23.34
C ILE A 651 -11.23 -41.64 -22.68
N PRO A 652 -10.07 -42.32 -22.63
CA PRO A 652 -9.91 -43.59 -21.95
C PRO A 652 -10.38 -43.53 -20.50
N THR A 653 -11.11 -44.57 -20.04
CA THR A 653 -11.70 -44.59 -18.70
C THR A 653 -10.66 -44.46 -17.58
N ASN A 654 -9.44 -45.01 -17.77
CA ASN A 654 -8.34 -44.88 -16.82
C ASN A 654 -7.76 -43.44 -16.74
N GLU A 655 -7.88 -42.64 -17.79
CA GLU A 655 -7.45 -41.24 -17.81
C GLU A 655 -8.54 -40.33 -17.23
N LEU A 656 -9.77 -40.46 -17.74
CA LEU A 656 -10.94 -39.71 -17.27
C LEU A 656 -11.24 -39.91 -15.78
N CYS A 657 -11.06 -41.14 -15.29
CA CYS A 657 -11.31 -41.52 -13.89
C CYS A 657 -10.03 -41.53 -13.04
N SER A 658 -8.92 -40.98 -13.53
CA SER A 658 -7.68 -40.86 -12.76
C SER A 658 -7.86 -39.95 -11.54
N ASP A 659 -7.20 -40.28 -10.43
CA ASP A 659 -7.21 -39.47 -9.20
C ASP A 659 -6.85 -37.99 -9.49
N CYS A 660 -5.88 -37.76 -10.40
CA CYS A 660 -5.46 -36.44 -10.81
C CYS A 660 -6.55 -35.66 -11.54
N TYR A 661 -7.14 -36.23 -12.60
CA TYR A 661 -8.09 -35.50 -13.43
C TYR A 661 -9.44 -35.33 -12.74
N VAL A 662 -9.91 -36.35 -12.02
CA VAL A 662 -11.09 -36.23 -11.14
C VAL A 662 -10.83 -35.19 -10.05
N GLY A 663 -9.65 -35.20 -9.42
CA GLY A 663 -9.26 -34.19 -8.42
C GLY A 663 -9.25 -32.77 -8.99
N ARG A 664 -8.67 -32.56 -10.18
CA ARG A 664 -8.64 -31.28 -10.90
C ARG A 664 -10.06 -30.79 -11.17
N LEU A 665 -10.90 -31.62 -11.78
CA LEU A 665 -12.28 -31.25 -12.13
C LEU A 665 -13.12 -30.92 -10.90
N LYS A 666 -12.96 -31.65 -9.79
CA LYS A 666 -13.61 -31.35 -8.51
C LYS A 666 -13.12 -30.04 -7.90
N MET A 667 -11.82 -29.80 -7.90
CA MET A 667 -11.20 -28.57 -7.38
C MET A 667 -11.67 -27.34 -8.18
N MET A 668 -11.69 -27.44 -9.50
CA MET A 668 -12.22 -26.42 -10.40
C MET A 668 -13.72 -26.19 -10.15
N GLN A 669 -14.55 -27.25 -10.14
CA GLN A 669 -16.00 -27.17 -9.90
C GLN A 669 -16.34 -26.54 -8.54
N ALA A 670 -15.53 -26.77 -7.51
CA ALA A 670 -15.76 -26.22 -6.17
C ALA A 670 -15.50 -24.71 -6.06
N SER A 671 -14.77 -24.10 -7.01
CA SER A 671 -14.25 -22.74 -6.92
C SER A 671 -14.81 -21.80 -8.00
N PRO A 672 -15.39 -20.63 -7.64
CA PRO A 672 -15.83 -19.62 -8.61
C PRO A 672 -14.66 -18.92 -9.31
N PHE A 673 -13.44 -19.08 -8.79
CA PHE A 673 -12.22 -18.49 -9.34
C PHE A 673 -11.52 -19.38 -10.39
N SER A 674 -12.03 -20.58 -10.63
CA SER A 674 -11.44 -21.50 -11.61
C SER A 674 -11.92 -21.22 -13.04
N TYR A 675 -11.24 -21.83 -14.02
CA TYR A 675 -11.65 -21.78 -15.42
C TYR A 675 -12.86 -22.67 -15.77
N TYR A 676 -13.49 -23.34 -14.79
CA TYR A 676 -14.56 -24.34 -15.01
C TYR A 676 -15.78 -23.77 -15.75
N ASN A 677 -16.21 -22.56 -15.40
CA ASN A 677 -17.40 -21.94 -15.99
C ASN A 677 -17.14 -21.27 -17.35
N ARG A 678 -15.87 -21.08 -17.74
CA ARG A 678 -15.46 -20.47 -19.00
C ARG A 678 -15.48 -21.46 -20.17
N ASN A 679 -15.39 -22.76 -19.89
CA ASN A 679 -15.46 -23.80 -20.92
C ASN A 679 -16.31 -25.01 -20.46
N SER A 680 -17.45 -25.22 -21.13
CA SER A 680 -18.40 -26.30 -20.88
C SER A 680 -17.81 -27.71 -21.05
N PHE A 681 -16.62 -27.84 -21.63
CA PHE A 681 -15.84 -29.07 -21.65
C PHE A 681 -15.60 -29.63 -20.24
N PHE A 682 -15.22 -28.79 -19.26
CA PHE A 682 -14.89 -29.28 -17.91
C PHE A 682 -16.12 -29.78 -17.16
N GLU A 683 -17.25 -29.09 -17.27
CA GLU A 683 -18.54 -29.56 -16.73
C GLU A 683 -18.98 -30.88 -17.36
N SER A 684 -18.83 -31.00 -18.68
CA SER A 684 -19.16 -32.21 -19.41
C SER A 684 -18.22 -33.37 -19.05
N ALA A 685 -16.93 -33.10 -18.86
CA ALA A 685 -15.94 -34.08 -18.39
C ALA A 685 -16.25 -34.59 -16.98
N LEU A 686 -16.62 -33.71 -16.04
CA LEU A 686 -17.01 -34.14 -14.69
C LEU A 686 -18.31 -34.94 -14.70
N LYS A 687 -19.32 -34.54 -15.51
CA LYS A 687 -20.54 -35.34 -15.72
C LYS A 687 -20.23 -36.74 -16.26
N GLN A 688 -19.30 -36.86 -17.22
CA GLN A 688 -18.86 -38.15 -17.74
C GLN A 688 -18.12 -38.99 -16.69
N ALA A 689 -17.22 -38.39 -15.91
CA ALA A 689 -16.51 -39.07 -14.83
C ALA A 689 -17.49 -39.59 -13.76
N VAL A 690 -18.47 -38.78 -13.35
CA VAL A 690 -19.54 -39.19 -12.42
C VAL A 690 -20.33 -40.38 -12.97
N LYS A 691 -20.69 -40.36 -14.26
CA LYS A 691 -21.45 -41.44 -14.93
C LYS A 691 -20.65 -42.74 -15.08
N ARG A 692 -19.36 -42.67 -15.41
CA ARG A 692 -18.52 -43.86 -15.69
C ARG A 692 -17.88 -44.48 -14.45
N TYR A 693 -17.67 -43.69 -13.39
CA TYR A 693 -16.96 -44.10 -12.18
C TYR A 693 -17.83 -44.11 -10.92
N SER A 694 -19.14 -43.82 -11.05
CA SER A 694 -20.11 -43.80 -9.96
C SER A 694 -19.67 -42.93 -8.77
N LEU A 695 -19.20 -41.71 -9.05
CA LEU A 695 -18.82 -40.73 -8.02
C LEU A 695 -20.06 -40.24 -7.27
N SER A 696 -20.40 -40.91 -6.17
CA SER A 696 -21.56 -40.59 -5.33
C SER A 696 -21.58 -39.12 -4.90
N ASN A 697 -22.75 -38.49 -5.04
CA ASN A 697 -23.08 -37.15 -4.54
C ASN A 697 -22.16 -36.01 -5.01
N GLN A 698 -21.44 -36.16 -6.13
CA GLN A 698 -20.56 -35.12 -6.66
C GLN A 698 -21.36 -34.06 -7.47
N PRO A 699 -21.37 -32.77 -7.06
CA PRO A 699 -21.94 -31.71 -7.88
C PRO A 699 -21.14 -31.53 -9.18
N THR A 700 -21.85 -31.20 -10.26
CA THR A 700 -21.28 -30.97 -11.60
C THR A 700 -21.54 -29.58 -12.15
N ALA A 701 -22.58 -28.88 -11.69
CA ALA A 701 -22.83 -27.50 -12.08
C ALA A 701 -21.68 -26.57 -11.64
N ALA A 702 -21.38 -25.58 -12.47
CA ALA A 702 -20.42 -24.53 -12.13
C ALA A 702 -20.86 -23.72 -10.90
N LYS A 703 -19.89 -23.07 -10.25
CA LYS A 703 -20.17 -21.99 -9.29
C LYS A 703 -20.46 -20.68 -10.02
N ASP A 704 -21.24 -19.84 -9.37
CA ASP A 704 -21.57 -18.49 -9.84
C ASP A 704 -20.30 -17.64 -10.00
N SER A 705 -20.38 -16.63 -10.87
CA SER A 705 -19.28 -15.69 -11.10
C SER A 705 -18.91 -14.94 -9.80
N PRO A 706 -17.61 -14.70 -9.53
CA PRO A 706 -17.18 -13.84 -8.42
C PRO A 706 -17.40 -12.34 -8.71
N PHE A 707 -17.76 -12.01 -9.95
CA PHE A 707 -18.30 -10.70 -10.34
C PHE A 707 -19.84 -10.78 -10.30
N PRO A 708 -20.54 -9.74 -9.80
CA PRO A 708 -21.99 -9.69 -9.86
C PRO A 708 -22.46 -9.79 -11.31
N PRO A 709 -23.67 -10.32 -11.56
CA PRO A 709 -24.28 -10.24 -12.88
C PRO A 709 -24.42 -8.76 -13.25
N GLU A 710 -23.94 -8.37 -14.43
CA GLU A 710 -24.25 -7.04 -14.96
C GLU A 710 -25.78 -6.91 -15.06
N PRO A 711 -26.36 -5.77 -14.61
CA PRO A 711 -27.76 -5.52 -14.89
C PRO A 711 -27.92 -5.52 -16.41
N SER A 712 -28.80 -6.39 -16.93
CA SER A 712 -29.14 -6.37 -18.34
C SER A 712 -29.88 -5.07 -18.63
N GLU A 713 -29.16 -4.01 -19.02
CA GLU A 713 -29.79 -2.83 -19.58
C GLU A 713 -30.67 -3.30 -20.75
N PRO A 714 -31.92 -2.83 -20.84
CA PRO A 714 -32.79 -3.19 -21.94
C PRO A 714 -32.12 -2.72 -23.23
N ALA A 715 -31.75 -3.67 -24.10
CA ALA A 715 -31.03 -3.37 -25.32
C ALA A 715 -31.79 -2.31 -26.12
N PHE A 716 -31.12 -1.19 -26.39
CA PHE A 716 -31.75 -0.02 -27.01
C PHE A 716 -31.95 -0.26 -28.51
N TYR A 717 -33.18 -0.55 -28.91
CA TYR A 717 -33.54 -0.86 -30.30
C TYR A 717 -33.82 0.42 -31.07
N LEU A 718 -32.78 1.02 -31.69
CA LEU A 718 -32.89 2.28 -32.44
C LEU A 718 -33.94 2.28 -33.56
N SER A 719 -34.32 1.10 -34.08
CA SER A 719 -35.39 0.95 -35.08
C SER A 719 -36.76 0.57 -34.51
N GLU A 720 -36.82 0.16 -33.25
CA GLU A 720 -37.94 -0.55 -32.59
C GLU A 720 -38.44 -1.84 -33.28
N VAL A 721 -37.83 -2.27 -34.40
CA VAL A 721 -38.26 -3.47 -35.14
C VAL A 721 -37.47 -4.70 -34.70
N THR A 722 -38.20 -5.74 -34.28
CA THR A 722 -37.64 -7.05 -33.92
C THR A 722 -38.07 -8.16 -34.89
N TYR A 723 -37.28 -9.23 -34.96
CA TYR A 723 -37.53 -10.40 -35.79
C TYR A 723 -37.00 -11.68 -35.12
N THR A 724 -37.87 -12.66 -34.89
CA THR A 724 -37.47 -13.99 -34.43
C THR A 724 -37.03 -14.85 -35.61
N THR A 725 -35.81 -15.39 -35.53
CA THR A 725 -35.20 -16.21 -36.59
C THR A 725 -35.91 -17.55 -36.79
N LYS A 726 -35.84 -18.03 -38.02
CA LYS A 726 -36.39 -19.31 -38.49
C LYS A 726 -35.26 -20.19 -39.03
N ALA A 727 -35.51 -21.50 -39.10
CA ALA A 727 -34.56 -22.43 -39.71
C ALA A 727 -34.19 -22.00 -41.14
N GLY A 728 -32.89 -21.84 -41.40
CA GLY A 728 -32.34 -21.43 -42.69
C GLY A 728 -32.11 -19.92 -42.86
N ASP A 729 -32.42 -19.09 -41.86
CA ASP A 729 -32.08 -17.65 -41.91
C ASP A 729 -30.55 -17.42 -41.88
N THR A 730 -30.09 -16.49 -42.69
CA THR A 730 -28.70 -16.01 -42.76
C THR A 730 -28.65 -14.48 -42.67
N CYS A 731 -27.51 -13.89 -42.31
CA CYS A 731 -27.38 -12.44 -42.27
C CYS A 731 -27.69 -11.83 -43.64
N ASP A 732 -27.18 -12.42 -44.74
CA ASP A 732 -27.41 -11.91 -46.10
C ASP A 732 -28.87 -12.04 -46.56
N PHE A 733 -29.54 -13.14 -46.19
CA PHE A 733 -30.97 -13.32 -46.47
C PHE A 733 -31.80 -12.25 -45.74
N LEU A 734 -31.56 -12.06 -44.44
CA LEU A 734 -32.28 -11.09 -43.62
C LEU A 734 -31.93 -9.65 -44.02
N ALA A 735 -30.67 -9.36 -44.33
CA ALA A 735 -30.18 -8.06 -44.77
C ALA A 735 -30.82 -7.64 -46.11
N THR A 736 -30.87 -8.55 -47.08
CA THR A 736 -31.55 -8.33 -48.36
C THR A 736 -33.06 -8.14 -48.15
N LYS A 737 -33.69 -9.01 -47.35
CA LYS A 737 -35.14 -9.00 -47.09
C LYS A 737 -35.62 -7.73 -46.38
N TYR A 738 -34.84 -7.21 -45.43
CA TYR A 738 -35.21 -6.07 -44.60
C TYR A 738 -34.51 -4.75 -45.00
N SER A 739 -33.72 -4.75 -46.08
CA SER A 739 -32.93 -3.58 -46.54
C SER A 739 -32.02 -3.00 -45.44
N VAL A 740 -31.20 -3.86 -44.84
CA VAL A 740 -30.20 -3.49 -43.81
C VAL A 740 -28.83 -4.06 -44.20
N SER A 741 -27.74 -3.67 -43.53
CA SER A 741 -26.44 -4.33 -43.72
C SER A 741 -26.34 -5.63 -42.92
N SER A 742 -25.77 -6.68 -43.53
CA SER A 742 -25.45 -7.95 -42.85
C SER A 742 -24.53 -7.74 -41.65
N ALA A 743 -23.52 -6.87 -41.79
CA ALA A 743 -22.59 -6.54 -40.73
C ALA A 743 -23.27 -5.78 -39.58
N ALA A 744 -24.17 -4.84 -39.90
CA ALA A 744 -24.95 -4.13 -38.87
C ALA A 744 -25.90 -5.09 -38.14
N LEU A 745 -26.50 -6.05 -38.86
CA LEU A 745 -27.36 -7.08 -38.27
C LEU A 745 -26.56 -8.00 -37.35
N PHE A 746 -25.35 -8.41 -37.74
CA PHE A 746 -24.43 -9.20 -36.90
C PHE A 746 -23.98 -8.43 -35.65
N MET A 747 -23.37 -7.25 -35.83
CA MET A 747 -22.81 -6.45 -34.74
C MET A 747 -23.88 -5.97 -33.75
N GLY A 748 -25.08 -5.67 -34.23
CA GLY A 748 -26.22 -5.26 -33.39
C GLY A 748 -26.90 -6.40 -32.64
N ASN A 749 -26.56 -7.67 -32.90
CA ASN A 749 -27.23 -8.83 -32.32
C ASN A 749 -26.24 -9.88 -31.80
N PRO A 750 -25.83 -9.80 -30.52
CA PRO A 750 -24.92 -10.77 -29.90
C PRO A 750 -25.41 -12.24 -29.91
N GLY A 751 -26.69 -12.47 -30.20
CA GLY A 751 -27.25 -13.81 -30.42
C GLY A 751 -26.88 -14.45 -31.77
N ILE A 752 -26.38 -13.67 -32.74
CA ILE A 752 -25.88 -14.21 -34.01
C ILE A 752 -24.41 -14.61 -33.85
N ILE A 753 -24.16 -15.91 -33.79
CA ILE A 753 -22.79 -16.46 -33.67
C ILE A 753 -22.17 -16.72 -35.06
N ASN A 754 -22.99 -17.02 -36.07
CA ASN A 754 -22.54 -17.31 -37.44
C ASN A 754 -23.55 -16.74 -38.45
N CYS A 755 -23.10 -15.81 -39.30
CA CYS A 755 -23.95 -15.20 -40.32
C CYS A 755 -24.44 -16.15 -41.42
N THR A 756 -23.79 -17.28 -41.64
CA THR A 756 -24.16 -18.26 -42.68
C THR A 756 -25.16 -19.32 -42.19
N ASN A 757 -25.43 -19.39 -40.88
CA ASN A 757 -26.34 -20.36 -40.27
C ASN A 757 -26.83 -19.83 -38.92
N ILE A 758 -27.91 -19.04 -38.92
CA ILE A 758 -28.47 -18.46 -37.69
C ILE A 758 -29.38 -19.50 -37.03
N VAL A 759 -29.23 -19.69 -35.72
CA VAL A 759 -30.06 -20.61 -34.93
C VAL A 759 -31.51 -20.11 -34.91
N GLU A 760 -32.48 -21.01 -35.05
CA GLU A 760 -33.92 -20.72 -34.97
C GLU A 760 -34.33 -20.27 -33.55
N GLY A 761 -35.29 -19.34 -33.47
CA GLY A 761 -35.84 -18.85 -32.19
C GLY A 761 -35.03 -17.74 -31.51
N VAL A 762 -33.96 -17.24 -32.13
CA VAL A 762 -33.21 -16.08 -31.65
C VAL A 762 -33.99 -14.80 -31.98
N ASN A 763 -34.26 -13.97 -30.98
CA ASN A 763 -34.89 -12.68 -31.21
C ASN A 763 -33.83 -11.64 -31.64
N LEU A 764 -33.97 -11.10 -32.85
CA LEU A 764 -33.08 -10.11 -33.44
C LEU A 764 -33.72 -8.73 -33.45
N CYS A 765 -32.86 -7.73 -33.45
CA CYS A 765 -33.16 -6.31 -33.52
C CYS A 765 -32.68 -5.86 -34.91
N LEU A 766 -33.60 -5.47 -35.78
CA LEU A 766 -33.22 -5.10 -37.14
C LEU A 766 -32.58 -3.71 -37.14
N PRO A 767 -31.41 -3.50 -37.77
CA PRO A 767 -30.85 -2.16 -37.93
C PRO A 767 -31.80 -1.20 -38.66
N LEU A 768 -31.51 0.10 -38.61
CA LEU A 768 -32.19 1.07 -39.47
C LEU A 768 -31.97 0.74 -40.96
N GLN A 769 -33.01 0.94 -41.77
CA GLN A 769 -32.99 0.57 -43.19
C GLN A 769 -32.10 1.49 -44.02
N CYS A 770 -31.43 0.92 -45.02
CA CYS A 770 -30.59 1.61 -46.00
C CYS A 770 -30.84 1.03 -47.40
N LYS A 771 -30.50 1.76 -48.47
CA LYS A 771 -30.30 1.11 -49.77
C LYS A 771 -29.06 0.22 -49.64
N THR A 772 -29.17 -1.02 -50.11
CA THR A 772 -28.12 -2.02 -49.98
C THR A 772 -27.39 -2.27 -51.30
N PHE A 773 -26.17 -2.78 -51.19
CA PHE A 773 -25.40 -3.37 -52.28
C PHE A 773 -24.88 -4.73 -51.80
N THR A 774 -24.97 -5.76 -52.64
CA THR A 774 -24.46 -7.11 -52.32
C THR A 774 -23.12 -7.28 -53.02
N LEU A 775 -22.08 -7.54 -52.23
CA LEU A 775 -20.71 -7.72 -52.74
C LEU A 775 -20.58 -9.01 -53.56
N GLU A 776 -20.07 -8.87 -54.78
CA GLU A 776 -19.62 -10.00 -55.60
C GLU A 776 -18.20 -10.41 -55.22
N LYS A 777 -17.77 -11.60 -55.67
CA LYS A 777 -16.52 -12.27 -55.24
C LYS A 777 -15.24 -11.43 -55.45
N ASP A 778 -15.23 -10.58 -56.48
CA ASP A 778 -14.06 -9.78 -56.88
C ASP A 778 -14.26 -8.27 -56.60
N ASP A 779 -15.30 -7.89 -55.84
CA ASP A 779 -15.57 -6.49 -55.52
C ASP A 779 -14.54 -5.88 -54.55
N SER A 780 -14.25 -4.60 -54.79
CA SER A 780 -13.41 -3.73 -53.96
C SER A 780 -14.15 -2.41 -53.72
N CYS A 781 -13.70 -1.56 -52.78
CA CYS A 781 -14.26 -0.21 -52.68
C CYS A 781 -14.16 0.58 -54.00
N ILE A 782 -13.24 0.23 -54.92
CA ILE A 782 -13.11 0.89 -56.22
C ILE A 782 -14.21 0.46 -57.19
N SER A 783 -14.52 -0.85 -57.28
CA SER A 783 -15.61 -1.34 -58.15
C SER A 783 -16.97 -0.93 -57.61
N VAL A 784 -17.18 -1.06 -56.30
CA VAL A 784 -18.40 -0.59 -55.61
C VAL A 784 -18.58 0.93 -55.80
N ALA A 785 -17.51 1.72 -55.68
CA ALA A 785 -17.55 3.16 -55.96
C ALA A 785 -17.99 3.47 -57.40
N ALA A 786 -17.41 2.78 -58.37
CA ALA A 786 -17.72 2.97 -59.79
C ALA A 786 -19.19 2.62 -60.14
N VAL A 787 -19.79 1.63 -59.47
CA VAL A 787 -21.18 1.22 -59.69
C VAL A 787 -22.19 2.06 -58.91
N THR A 788 -21.84 2.49 -57.68
CA THR A 788 -22.75 3.20 -56.77
C THR A 788 -22.68 4.73 -56.89
N GLY A 789 -21.60 5.27 -57.46
CA GLY A 789 -21.33 6.71 -57.50
C GLY A 789 -20.82 7.30 -56.18
N LEU A 790 -20.57 6.47 -55.16
CA LEU A 790 -19.95 6.87 -53.90
C LEU A 790 -18.43 6.85 -54.01
N ASP A 791 -17.71 7.74 -53.32
CA ASP A 791 -16.28 7.52 -53.09
C ASP A 791 -16.02 6.52 -51.94
N GLN A 792 -14.78 6.05 -51.82
CA GLN A 792 -14.38 5.05 -50.82
C GLN A 792 -14.56 5.54 -49.37
N GLY A 793 -14.47 6.85 -49.13
CA GLY A 793 -14.71 7.46 -47.82
C GLY A 793 -16.18 7.38 -47.43
N HIS A 794 -17.08 7.64 -48.38
CA HIS A 794 -18.52 7.45 -48.19
C HIS A 794 -18.90 5.97 -48.00
N ILE A 795 -18.32 5.03 -48.76
CA ILE A 795 -18.57 3.59 -48.55
C ILE A 795 -18.17 3.17 -47.12
N ARG A 796 -17.03 3.65 -46.64
CA ARG A 796 -16.56 3.43 -45.26
C ARG A 796 -17.43 4.10 -44.19
N SER A 797 -17.90 5.33 -44.40
CA SER A 797 -18.75 6.02 -43.41
C SER A 797 -20.11 5.33 -43.22
N LEU A 798 -20.60 4.66 -44.26
CA LEU A 798 -21.82 3.84 -44.22
C LEU A 798 -21.59 2.41 -43.69
N ASN A 799 -20.34 1.94 -43.68
CA ASN A 799 -19.96 0.58 -43.29
C ASN A 799 -18.66 0.63 -42.45
N PRO A 800 -18.72 1.08 -41.18
CA PRO A 800 -17.54 1.45 -40.39
C PRO A 800 -16.59 0.30 -40.04
N TRP A 801 -16.97 -0.96 -40.31
CA TRP A 801 -16.10 -2.13 -40.22
C TRP A 801 -15.09 -2.23 -41.37
N VAL A 802 -15.27 -1.45 -42.46
CA VAL A 802 -14.36 -1.39 -43.59
C VAL A 802 -13.12 -0.57 -43.21
N HIS A 803 -11.96 -1.22 -43.27
CA HIS A 803 -10.66 -0.67 -42.87
C HIS A 803 -10.30 0.60 -43.68
N PRO A 804 -9.48 1.54 -43.16
CA PRO A 804 -9.11 2.75 -43.89
C PRO A 804 -8.55 2.58 -45.29
N LEU A 805 -7.87 1.45 -45.56
CA LEU A 805 -7.31 1.08 -46.86
C LEU A 805 -8.28 0.24 -47.73
N CYS A 806 -9.49 -0.06 -47.25
CA CYS A 806 -10.50 -0.94 -47.84
C CYS A 806 -9.97 -2.29 -48.40
N ASN A 807 -8.97 -2.85 -47.71
CA ASN A 807 -8.37 -4.14 -48.05
C ASN A 807 -9.09 -5.34 -47.41
N ASN A 808 -9.95 -5.12 -46.40
CA ASN A 808 -10.68 -6.17 -45.69
C ASN A 808 -12.11 -6.41 -46.21
N LEU A 809 -12.51 -5.78 -47.33
CA LEU A 809 -13.90 -5.81 -47.80
C LEU A 809 -14.38 -7.23 -48.12
N GLN A 810 -13.53 -8.06 -48.74
CA GLN A 810 -13.83 -9.45 -49.07
C GLN A 810 -13.64 -10.40 -47.87
N ASP A 811 -12.53 -10.25 -47.13
CA ASP A 811 -12.25 -11.05 -45.92
C ASP A 811 -13.36 -10.93 -44.87
N GLY A 812 -13.98 -9.75 -44.76
CA GLY A 812 -15.12 -9.51 -43.88
C GLY A 812 -16.37 -10.31 -44.26
N THR A 813 -16.55 -10.70 -45.54
CA THR A 813 -17.79 -11.33 -46.01
C THR A 813 -18.05 -12.73 -45.42
N GLU A 814 -16.99 -13.46 -45.06
CA GLU A 814 -17.12 -14.79 -44.43
C GLU A 814 -17.73 -14.70 -43.03
N THR A 815 -17.43 -13.62 -42.29
CA THR A 815 -17.87 -13.44 -40.90
C THR A 815 -19.12 -12.55 -40.80
N LEU A 816 -19.16 -11.45 -41.56
CA LEU A 816 -20.15 -10.37 -41.44
C LEU A 816 -21.22 -10.41 -42.54
N GLY A 817 -21.07 -11.26 -43.55
CA GLY A 817 -21.94 -11.30 -44.73
C GLY A 817 -21.59 -10.26 -45.81
N ARG A 818 -22.30 -10.32 -46.94
CA ARG A 818 -22.01 -9.60 -48.19
C ARG A 818 -22.84 -8.33 -48.43
N VAL A 819 -23.87 -8.08 -47.62
CA VAL A 819 -24.78 -6.94 -47.85
C VAL A 819 -24.33 -5.70 -47.08
N ILE A 820 -23.97 -4.66 -47.82
CA ILE A 820 -23.48 -3.37 -47.30
C ILE A 820 -24.49 -2.25 -47.56
N CYS A 821 -24.43 -1.17 -46.76
CA CYS A 821 -25.24 0.02 -46.97
C CYS A 821 -24.58 0.99 -47.96
N ILE A 822 -25.36 1.53 -48.90
CA ILE A 822 -24.95 2.56 -49.87
C ILE A 822 -25.78 3.86 -49.74
N THR A 823 -26.63 3.95 -48.71
CA THR A 823 -27.15 5.21 -48.16
C THR A 823 -27.08 5.17 -46.64
N PRO A 824 -27.16 6.32 -45.94
CA PRO A 824 -27.28 6.34 -44.48
C PRO A 824 -28.43 5.45 -43.99
N PRO A 825 -28.19 4.55 -43.01
CA PRO A 825 -29.24 3.85 -42.29
C PRO A 825 -30.20 4.85 -41.63
N GLY A 826 -31.51 4.71 -41.89
CA GLY A 826 -32.54 5.65 -41.44
C GLY A 826 -32.86 6.78 -42.43
N GLY A 827 -32.14 6.84 -43.57
CA GLY A 827 -32.35 7.85 -44.61
C GLY A 827 -31.51 9.11 -44.43
N LYS A 828 -31.71 10.10 -45.30
CA LYS A 828 -31.12 11.43 -45.09
C LYS A 828 -31.93 12.16 -44.03
N TYR A 829 -31.29 12.46 -42.92
CA TYR A 829 -31.82 13.36 -41.91
C TYR A 829 -31.84 14.80 -42.46
N GLU A 830 -33.01 15.42 -42.53
CA GLU A 830 -33.15 16.85 -42.79
C GLU A 830 -33.41 17.55 -41.45
N HIS A 831 -32.48 18.42 -41.03
CA HIS A 831 -32.63 19.25 -39.83
C HIS A 831 -33.72 20.31 -40.08
N ASP A 832 -34.97 19.97 -39.77
CA ASP A 832 -36.11 20.87 -40.02
C ASP A 832 -36.16 22.00 -38.99
N VAL A 833 -36.17 23.24 -39.46
CA VAL A 833 -35.69 24.39 -38.69
C VAL A 833 -36.82 25.11 -37.94
N ASN A 834 -37.43 24.46 -36.92
CA ASN A 834 -38.11 25.17 -35.82
C ASN A 834 -38.63 24.35 -34.60
N THR A 835 -38.36 23.05 -34.48
CA THR A 835 -38.91 22.24 -33.35
C THR A 835 -37.96 22.11 -32.16
N THR A 836 -38.33 22.68 -31.01
CA THR A 836 -37.54 22.68 -29.76
C THR A 836 -37.85 21.49 -28.84
N ASN A 837 -37.95 20.27 -29.40
CA ASN A 837 -38.10 19.06 -28.59
C ASN A 837 -36.75 18.36 -28.45
N SER A 838 -36.40 18.05 -27.21
CA SER A 838 -35.12 17.49 -26.77
C SER A 838 -34.84 16.10 -27.38
N ASP A 839 -33.86 16.04 -28.27
CA ASP A 839 -33.26 14.82 -28.81
C ASP A 839 -31.73 14.92 -28.65
N PRO A 840 -31.04 13.93 -28.09
CA PRO A 840 -29.58 13.94 -27.97
C PRO A 840 -28.81 14.01 -29.32
N ALA A 841 -29.47 13.90 -30.47
CA ALA A 841 -28.86 14.01 -31.79
C ALA A 841 -28.63 15.45 -32.30
N TYR A 842 -29.12 16.51 -31.62
CA TYR A 842 -28.95 17.89 -32.10
C TYR A 842 -27.49 18.38 -32.01
N SER A 843 -26.98 18.90 -33.14
CA SER A 843 -25.72 19.67 -33.14
C SER A 843 -25.92 21.03 -32.45
N GLU A 844 -24.85 21.61 -31.89
CA GLU A 844 -24.89 22.99 -31.37
C GLU A 844 -25.12 24.02 -32.50
N TYR A 845 -24.75 23.66 -33.73
CA TYR A 845 -24.92 24.47 -34.94
C TYR A 845 -26.19 24.12 -35.70
N ALA A 846 -26.75 25.09 -36.42
CA ALA A 846 -27.79 24.88 -37.42
C ALA A 846 -27.21 24.78 -38.85
N ASP A 847 -27.86 24.02 -39.72
CA ASP A 847 -27.40 23.85 -41.11
C ASP A 847 -27.73 25.04 -42.03
N LYS A 848 -28.74 25.86 -41.67
CA LYS A 848 -29.16 27.06 -42.42
C LYS A 848 -29.63 28.17 -41.49
N ALA A 849 -29.41 29.41 -41.89
CA ALA A 849 -29.92 30.58 -41.18
C ALA A 849 -31.40 30.82 -41.52
N ILE A 850 -32.19 31.22 -40.52
CA ILE A 850 -33.58 31.67 -40.69
C ILE A 850 -33.73 33.08 -40.10
N SER A 851 -34.73 33.82 -40.58
CA SER A 851 -35.06 35.12 -39.98
C SER A 851 -35.54 34.96 -38.53
N PRO A 852 -35.23 35.90 -37.62
CA PRO A 852 -35.77 35.87 -36.27
C PRO A 852 -37.30 36.00 -36.28
N PRO A 853 -37.99 35.54 -35.21
CA PRO A 853 -39.46 35.59 -35.13
C PRO A 853 -40.03 36.99 -35.42
N SER A 854 -41.17 37.06 -36.09
CA SER A 854 -41.79 38.34 -36.46
C SER A 854 -42.09 39.18 -35.21
N GLY A 855 -41.54 40.40 -35.14
CA GLY A 855 -41.63 41.29 -33.98
C GLY A 855 -40.55 41.08 -32.90
N ALA A 856 -39.63 40.12 -33.07
CA ALA A 856 -38.51 39.90 -32.15
C ALA A 856 -37.59 41.12 -32.07
N THR A 857 -37.21 41.50 -30.85
CA THR A 857 -36.21 42.55 -30.60
C THR A 857 -34.89 41.87 -30.22
N LEU A 858 -33.94 41.84 -31.15
CA LEU A 858 -32.65 41.18 -30.91
C LEU A 858 -31.90 41.80 -29.73
N ALA A 859 -31.11 40.97 -29.02
CA ALA A 859 -30.11 41.44 -28.07
C ALA A 859 -28.95 42.15 -28.79
N ASP A 860 -28.17 42.95 -28.04
CA ASP A 860 -27.08 43.71 -28.65
C ASP A 860 -26.00 42.76 -29.21
N LYS A 861 -25.50 43.08 -30.40
CA LYS A 861 -24.48 42.33 -31.15
C LYS A 861 -24.80 40.86 -31.50
N THR A 862 -25.98 40.33 -31.19
CA THR A 862 -26.38 38.97 -31.61
C THR A 862 -26.25 38.79 -33.13
N ILE A 863 -25.63 37.68 -33.54
CA ILE A 863 -25.40 37.36 -34.96
C ILE A 863 -26.72 37.09 -35.69
N LYS A 864 -26.75 37.36 -37.00
CA LYS A 864 -27.94 37.15 -37.84
C LYS A 864 -27.98 35.82 -38.56
N ASP A 865 -26.83 35.19 -38.75
CA ASP A 865 -26.69 33.89 -39.42
C ASP A 865 -27.00 32.75 -38.43
N CYS A 866 -28.25 32.72 -37.98
CA CYS A 866 -28.73 31.84 -36.92
C CYS A 866 -29.92 31.00 -37.39
N GLY A 867 -29.88 29.70 -37.13
CA GLY A 867 -30.99 28.79 -37.43
C GLY A 867 -31.97 28.58 -36.27
N ARG A 868 -31.61 28.92 -35.02
CA ARG A 868 -32.50 28.78 -33.86
C ARG A 868 -32.48 30.02 -32.98
N TRP A 869 -33.65 30.60 -32.72
CA TRP A 869 -33.82 31.86 -32.00
C TRP A 869 -34.59 31.66 -30.70
N TYR A 870 -34.14 32.27 -29.60
CA TYR A 870 -34.84 32.23 -28.31
C TYR A 870 -35.06 33.62 -27.74
N THR A 871 -36.27 33.90 -27.23
CA THR A 871 -36.58 35.17 -26.57
C THR A 871 -36.67 34.96 -25.07
N VAL A 872 -35.72 35.54 -24.35
CA VAL A 872 -35.54 35.37 -22.90
C VAL A 872 -36.77 35.85 -22.14
N GLN A 873 -37.22 35.05 -21.19
CA GLN A 873 -38.28 35.36 -20.23
C GLN A 873 -37.70 35.83 -18.90
N LYS A 874 -38.54 36.52 -18.10
CA LYS A 874 -38.11 37.02 -16.80
C LYS A 874 -37.95 35.86 -15.81
N GLY A 875 -36.70 35.53 -15.50
CA GLY A 875 -36.34 34.47 -14.56
C GLY A 875 -35.57 33.30 -15.19
N ASP A 876 -35.29 33.34 -16.49
CA ASP A 876 -34.47 32.33 -17.15
C ASP A 876 -33.08 32.21 -16.52
N ASN A 877 -32.58 30.99 -16.43
CA ASN A 877 -31.24 30.69 -15.95
C ASN A 877 -30.37 30.16 -17.10
N CYS A 878 -29.18 30.72 -17.27
CA CYS A 878 -28.28 30.38 -18.37
C CYS A 878 -27.96 28.88 -18.45
N ALA A 879 -27.65 28.24 -17.32
CA ALA A 879 -27.34 26.81 -17.31
C ALA A 879 -28.54 25.94 -17.73
N VAL A 880 -29.77 26.37 -17.46
CA VAL A 880 -30.99 25.60 -17.77
C VAL A 880 -31.29 25.65 -19.27
N PHE A 881 -31.31 26.85 -19.88
CA PHE A 881 -31.66 26.93 -21.30
C PHE A 881 -30.50 26.50 -22.23
N LEU A 882 -29.23 26.70 -21.85
CA LEU A 882 -28.11 26.18 -22.66
C LEU A 882 -28.18 24.66 -22.84
N VAL A 883 -28.57 23.94 -21.77
CA VAL A 883 -28.88 22.50 -21.83
C VAL A 883 -30.11 22.23 -22.68
N GLN A 884 -31.21 22.99 -22.52
CA GLN A 884 -32.44 22.83 -23.31
C GLN A 884 -32.23 23.01 -24.83
N TYR A 885 -31.35 23.91 -25.24
CA TYR A 885 -31.07 24.21 -26.65
C TYR A 885 -29.83 23.49 -27.20
N HIS A 886 -29.16 22.66 -26.38
CA HIS A 886 -27.96 21.90 -26.73
C HIS A 886 -26.87 22.79 -27.36
N ILE A 887 -26.52 23.90 -26.69
CA ILE A 887 -25.48 24.83 -27.11
C ILE A 887 -24.52 25.12 -25.96
N SER A 888 -23.21 24.99 -26.20
CA SER A 888 -22.19 25.26 -25.19
C SER A 888 -22.13 26.75 -24.84
N LEU A 889 -21.79 27.07 -23.57
CA LEU A 889 -21.64 28.46 -23.12
C LEU A 889 -20.65 29.27 -24.00
N PRO A 890 -19.47 28.73 -24.39
CA PRO A 890 -18.56 29.44 -25.32
C PRO A 890 -19.17 29.74 -26.69
N LEU A 891 -19.93 28.81 -27.28
CA LEU A 891 -20.59 29.05 -28.57
C LEU A 891 -21.75 30.04 -28.45
N PHE A 892 -22.50 29.98 -27.34
CA PHE A 892 -23.59 30.91 -27.08
C PHE A 892 -23.11 32.36 -26.90
N ILE A 893 -22.03 32.60 -26.14
CA ILE A 893 -21.46 33.96 -26.00
C ILE A 893 -20.80 34.43 -27.31
N GLN A 894 -20.24 33.52 -28.12
CA GLN A 894 -19.71 33.85 -29.44
C GLN A 894 -20.82 34.28 -30.41
N ALA A 895 -21.99 33.64 -30.34
CA ALA A 895 -23.18 34.02 -31.09
C ALA A 895 -23.90 35.27 -30.53
N ASN A 896 -23.68 35.60 -29.25
CA ASN A 896 -24.35 36.69 -28.54
C ASN A 896 -23.35 37.50 -27.67
N PRO A 897 -22.51 38.37 -28.27
CA PRO A 897 -21.44 39.08 -27.56
C PRO A 897 -21.89 40.15 -26.53
N SER A 898 -23.19 40.26 -26.25
CA SER A 898 -23.74 41.00 -25.10
C SER A 898 -23.79 40.18 -23.81
N VAL A 899 -23.47 38.89 -23.87
CA VAL A 899 -23.46 37.95 -22.73
C VAL A 899 -22.03 37.53 -22.43
N SER A 900 -21.62 37.59 -21.17
CA SER A 900 -20.26 37.22 -20.73
C SER A 900 -20.25 35.88 -19.99
N GLU A 901 -19.14 35.14 -20.10
CA GLU A 901 -18.99 33.80 -19.50
C GLU A 901 -19.25 33.79 -17.98
N GLY A 902 -18.70 34.74 -17.23
CA GLY A 902 -18.85 34.83 -15.77
C GLY A 902 -20.16 35.43 -15.26
N THR A 903 -20.97 36.05 -16.14
CA THR A 903 -22.20 36.78 -15.77
C THR A 903 -23.40 36.36 -16.63
N CYS A 904 -23.34 35.20 -17.30
CA CYS A 904 -24.30 34.81 -18.32
C CYS A 904 -25.77 35.00 -17.89
N THR A 905 -26.20 34.45 -16.74
CA THR A 905 -27.59 34.58 -16.27
C THR A 905 -28.02 36.03 -16.01
N THR A 906 -27.12 36.92 -15.57
CA THR A 906 -27.45 38.32 -15.28
C THR A 906 -27.41 39.22 -16.51
N ASP A 907 -26.70 38.81 -17.57
CA ASP A 907 -26.57 39.57 -18.83
C ASP A 907 -27.76 39.35 -19.78
N LEU A 908 -28.59 38.33 -19.52
CA LEU A 908 -29.80 38.03 -20.29
C LEU A 908 -30.90 39.06 -19.97
N VAL A 909 -31.24 39.89 -20.96
CA VAL A 909 -32.29 40.89 -20.83
C VAL A 909 -33.65 40.26 -21.22
N PRO A 910 -34.63 40.19 -20.30
CA PRO A 910 -35.96 39.67 -20.62
C PRO A 910 -36.63 40.46 -21.75
N GLY A 911 -37.28 39.74 -22.66
CA GLY A 911 -37.89 40.30 -23.88
C GLY A 911 -36.91 40.55 -25.03
N ARG A 912 -35.61 40.22 -24.88
CA ARG A 912 -34.65 40.21 -25.99
C ARG A 912 -34.45 38.82 -26.58
N THR A 913 -34.21 38.79 -27.89
CA THR A 913 -34.03 37.57 -28.67
C THR A 913 -32.56 37.32 -28.97
N TYR A 914 -32.10 36.11 -28.64
CA TYR A 914 -30.72 35.63 -28.73
C TYR A 914 -30.63 34.47 -29.74
N CYS A 915 -29.45 34.28 -30.32
CA CYS A 915 -29.16 33.13 -31.18
C CYS A 915 -28.78 31.91 -30.32
N VAL A 916 -29.53 30.81 -30.43
CA VAL A 916 -29.30 29.55 -29.70
C VAL A 916 -28.97 28.37 -30.64
N GLY A 917 -28.63 28.68 -31.88
CA GLY A 917 -28.18 27.72 -32.89
C GLY A 917 -27.58 28.44 -34.09
N PRO A 918 -26.35 28.95 -33.97
CA PRO A 918 -25.68 29.65 -35.06
C PRO A 918 -25.37 28.70 -36.22
N THR A 919 -25.28 29.21 -37.45
CA THR A 919 -24.75 28.38 -38.55
C THR A 919 -23.23 28.25 -38.43
N LYS A 920 -22.66 27.18 -39.00
CA LYS A 920 -21.19 27.02 -39.08
C LYS A 920 -20.54 28.14 -39.91
N GLU A 921 -21.30 28.70 -40.85
CA GLU A 921 -20.90 29.79 -41.73
C GLU A 921 -20.80 31.13 -40.98
N ALA A 922 -21.56 31.32 -39.89
CA ALA A 922 -21.58 32.55 -39.10
C ALA A 922 -20.23 32.93 -38.46
N PHE A 923 -19.30 31.97 -38.35
CA PHE A 923 -17.95 32.16 -37.82
C PHE A 923 -16.84 31.83 -38.83
N ALA A 924 -17.20 31.57 -40.10
CA ALA A 924 -16.26 31.18 -41.13
C ALA A 924 -15.49 32.40 -41.68
N ALA A 925 -14.30 32.65 -41.14
CA ALA A 925 -13.35 33.57 -41.75
C ALA A 925 -12.89 33.05 -43.14
N LYS A 926 -12.65 33.97 -44.10
CA LYS A 926 -12.22 33.62 -45.46
C LYS A 926 -10.92 32.78 -45.46
N PRO A 927 -10.78 31.83 -46.40
CA PRO A 927 -9.86 30.70 -46.22
C PRO A 927 -8.39 31.03 -46.48
N GLN A 928 -7.52 30.53 -45.59
CA GLN A 928 -6.12 30.25 -45.89
C GLN A 928 -5.66 28.97 -45.17
N SER A 929 -4.56 28.40 -45.64
CA SER A 929 -4.27 26.95 -45.61
C SER A 929 -3.57 26.40 -44.36
N VAL A 930 -4.00 25.19 -43.91
CA VAL A 930 -3.20 24.06 -43.37
C VAL A 930 -2.31 24.37 -42.12
N PRO A 931 -2.47 23.67 -40.96
CA PRO A 931 -2.45 22.19 -40.88
C PRO A 931 -3.44 21.53 -39.87
N PRO A 932 -3.68 20.21 -39.98
CA PRO A 932 -4.36 19.46 -38.93
C PRO A 932 -3.42 19.16 -37.74
N PHE A 933 -3.76 19.65 -36.55
CA PHE A 933 -3.15 19.19 -35.30
C PHE A 933 -3.98 18.10 -34.63
N HIS A 934 -3.28 17.21 -33.92
CA HIS A 934 -3.79 15.98 -33.29
C HIS A 934 -4.49 16.17 -31.93
N ARG A 935 -5.17 15.07 -31.51
CA ARG A 935 -5.44 14.52 -30.15
C ARG A 935 -6.92 14.59 -29.73
N PHE A 936 -7.52 13.57 -29.10
CA PHE A 936 -7.19 12.15 -28.82
C PHE A 936 -8.55 11.43 -28.74
N GLY A 937 -8.81 10.25 -29.33
CA GLY A 937 -8.25 8.90 -29.06
C GLY A 937 -9.45 7.95 -28.81
N TYR A 938 -9.42 6.61 -28.84
CA TYR A 938 -8.39 5.58 -29.07
C TYR A 938 -8.71 4.84 -30.42
N PHE A 939 -8.12 3.71 -30.87
CA PHE A 939 -7.06 2.80 -30.42
C PHE A 939 -5.93 2.69 -31.46
N ALA A 940 -4.79 2.14 -31.00
CA ALA A 940 -3.63 1.67 -31.75
C ALA A 940 -2.77 2.70 -32.52
N ARG A 941 -1.45 2.67 -32.25
CA ARG A 941 -0.39 3.44 -32.92
C ARG A 941 0.30 2.54 -33.95
N GLU A 942 0.75 3.08 -35.07
CA GLU A 942 1.53 2.38 -36.10
C GLU A 942 2.99 2.12 -35.66
N ALA A 943 3.20 1.43 -34.54
CA ALA A 943 4.54 1.25 -33.96
C ALA A 943 4.75 -0.11 -33.26
N ASP A 944 4.23 -1.22 -33.80
CA ASP A 944 4.80 -2.55 -33.50
C ASP A 944 4.51 -3.64 -34.58
N THR A 945 4.90 -3.40 -35.83
CA THR A 945 4.74 -4.39 -36.91
C THR A 945 5.82 -5.49 -36.88
N LYS A 946 6.00 -6.20 -35.75
CA LYS A 946 6.97 -7.31 -35.63
C LYS A 946 6.53 -8.52 -34.78
N ASN A 947 5.28 -9.00 -34.89
CA ASN A 947 5.02 -10.44 -34.98
C ASN A 947 3.57 -10.87 -35.29
N ARG A 948 3.48 -11.97 -36.05
CA ARG A 948 2.36 -12.94 -36.17
C ARG A 948 1.03 -12.48 -36.80
N THR A 949 0.83 -12.99 -38.03
CA THR A 949 -0.38 -13.69 -38.52
C THR A 949 -1.72 -13.32 -37.90
N VAL A 950 -2.56 -12.69 -38.73
CA VAL A 950 -4.03 -12.72 -38.59
C VAL A 950 -4.49 -14.18 -38.45
N LEU A 951 -5.35 -14.44 -37.46
CA LEU A 951 -6.00 -15.74 -37.28
C LEU A 951 -7.10 -15.93 -38.34
N THR A 952 -6.76 -16.60 -39.44
CA THR A 952 -7.76 -17.21 -40.32
C THR A 952 -8.37 -18.43 -39.62
N LEU A 953 -9.53 -18.25 -38.99
CA LEU A 953 -10.25 -19.31 -38.28
C LEU A 953 -10.99 -20.24 -39.25
N THR A 954 -10.26 -21.17 -39.89
CA THR A 954 -10.83 -22.14 -40.85
C THR A 954 -11.74 -23.22 -40.21
N LYS A 955 -12.15 -23.05 -38.95
CA LYS A 955 -13.16 -23.85 -38.24
C LYS A 955 -13.53 -23.18 -36.90
N ALA A 956 -14.79 -22.78 -36.75
CA ALA A 956 -15.37 -22.40 -35.46
C ALA A 956 -16.32 -23.51 -34.98
N GLU A 957 -16.08 -24.03 -33.78
CA GLU A 957 -17.04 -24.85 -33.03
C GLU A 957 -17.52 -24.08 -31.80
N HIS A 958 -18.70 -24.43 -31.27
CA HIS A 958 -19.40 -23.64 -30.25
C HIS A 958 -18.57 -23.37 -28.99
N VAL A 959 -18.36 -22.07 -28.71
CA VAL A 959 -18.02 -21.53 -27.39
C VAL A 959 -19.10 -20.49 -27.04
N LYS A 960 -19.56 -20.45 -25.79
CA LYS A 960 -20.47 -19.37 -25.34
C LYS A 960 -19.76 -18.01 -25.45
N PRO A 961 -20.43 -16.93 -25.88
CA PRO A 961 -19.78 -15.63 -26.00
C PRO A 961 -19.19 -15.14 -24.68
N MET A 962 -17.97 -14.62 -24.74
CA MET A 962 -17.50 -13.61 -23.79
C MET A 962 -18.22 -12.30 -24.11
N SER A 963 -18.59 -11.51 -23.10
CA SER A 963 -19.00 -10.13 -23.37
C SER A 963 -17.77 -9.32 -23.83
N ILE A 964 -17.95 -8.53 -24.88
CA ILE A 964 -16.97 -7.50 -25.27
C ILE A 964 -17.18 -6.32 -24.32
N THR A 965 -16.51 -6.37 -23.17
CA THR A 965 -16.51 -5.27 -22.18
C THR A 965 -15.06 -4.81 -21.88
N ALA A 966 -14.27 -4.61 -22.94
CA ALA A 966 -12.93 -4.01 -22.87
C ALA A 966 -12.49 -3.41 -24.23
N CYS A 967 -12.93 -2.19 -24.50
CA CYS A 967 -12.22 -1.19 -25.30
C CYS A 967 -12.33 0.14 -24.54
#